data_AF-A0A8S1L178-F1
#
_entry.id   AF-A0A8S1L178-F1
#
_cell.length_a   1.000
_cell.length_b   1.000
_cell.length_c   1.000
_cell.angle_alpha   90.00
_cell.angle_beta   90.00
_cell.angle_gamma   90.00
#
_symmetry.space_group_name_H-M   'P 1'
#
loop_
_entity.id
_entity.type
_entity.pdbx_description
1 polymer ?
#
loop_
_entity_poly.entity_id
_entity_poly.type
_entity_poly.pdbx_seq_one_letter_code
_entity_poly.pdbx_strand_id
1 'polypeptide(L)'
;MHIAPVSLLNFDQTQIRDPIINSPRSLEACRRQGIKPEQLIMKSIYDLKRENKNLNLDDEAWKMLLQHEEDKRQARVQVLMAEREEIIQKQKDDYKQRKFEKVEFEKEKKRMEMIKKRREKQMQKILDEELKTQEIQNQLRQKEMELRQRQKEQQQELEQRRKDKKIEEEFRKQQIEYQEHLRKQKQYAEQDRLKYETNNKITPQQRIQQEKELKKQKKKRDKQLKKAQEEREEKERVRQQMLEQLYEAKLQKMEQREARRKVLLEEEKELRQQLIQEKQNEANYRRDENKRRAQHQQNQVYLNFQQKQLNAEQKLIAKQKEIELMNKEQEMKREIQKQKRQQIQQKNIAQQEKRRDDLIFKFKEIEDRFKINEMDRELTLYQKRQLQQEREHYRQQLLLKNDQELQKKCEKINMEREAKELQAVKVLKERDDMIKEKHLKELLRKQEQEETQERMMRIRDYEREQLKKELEDKSKRRDQIIKDKIASEKQKQEQKKAQIMEKEQIKKDLAELLKEHQQQEPKPIIVKQKKRAESAPQKSKGLQEQSQKSKPIVMAPFDIMTKEKQIQEIKIKQNQELLNLLQEEENKELERQKLLRQVDDPVERMRLEKILDFERALTQDRLAQLDNKHQKELEKFE
;
A
#
# COMPACT_ATOMS: atom_id res chain seq x y z
N MET A 1 -3.25 -64.31 -44.06
CA MET A 1 -2.31 -65.09 -43.23
C MET A 1 -0.96 -64.42 -43.29
N HIS A 2 -0.40 -63.93 -42.17
CA HIS A 2 0.95 -63.37 -42.18
C HIS A 2 1.96 -64.52 -42.31
N ILE A 3 2.57 -64.65 -43.49
CA ILE A 3 3.69 -65.58 -43.71
C ILE A 3 4.83 -65.09 -42.81
N ALA A 4 5.29 -65.94 -41.89
CA ALA A 4 6.40 -65.60 -41.03
C ALA A 4 7.64 -65.34 -41.91
N PRO A 5 8.37 -64.24 -41.70
CA PRO A 5 9.52 -63.95 -42.53
C PRO A 5 10.60 -65.04 -42.34
N VAL A 6 11.07 -65.58 -43.46
CA VAL A 6 12.20 -66.50 -43.58
C VAL A 6 13.48 -65.69 -43.44
N SER A 7 14.27 -66.02 -42.43
CA SER A 7 15.51 -65.37 -42.04
C SER A 7 16.69 -66.33 -42.15
N LEU A 8 17.91 -65.81 -41.98
CA LEU A 8 19.14 -66.62 -41.96
C LEU A 8 19.13 -67.76 -40.93
N LEU A 9 18.25 -67.72 -39.92
CA LEU A 9 18.15 -68.75 -38.88
C LEU A 9 17.14 -69.86 -39.18
N ASN A 10 16.22 -69.65 -40.11
CA ASN A 10 15.08 -70.54 -40.36
C ASN A 10 14.82 -70.77 -41.86
N PHE A 11 15.78 -70.44 -42.73
CA PHE A 11 15.69 -70.76 -44.16
C PHE A 11 16.17 -72.19 -44.42
N ASP A 12 15.45 -72.89 -45.30
CA ASP A 12 15.84 -74.24 -45.72
C ASP A 12 16.93 -74.13 -46.79
N GLN A 13 18.14 -74.58 -46.46
CA GLN A 13 19.32 -74.50 -47.33
C GLN A 13 19.25 -75.49 -48.49
N THR A 14 18.38 -76.51 -48.39
CA THR A 14 18.28 -77.62 -49.34
C THR A 14 17.20 -77.41 -50.41
N GLN A 15 16.30 -76.44 -50.21
CA GLN A 15 15.23 -76.16 -51.15
C GLN A 15 15.72 -75.27 -52.30
N ILE A 16 15.78 -75.87 -53.50
CA ILE A 16 16.30 -75.25 -54.73
C ILE A 16 15.35 -74.17 -55.29
N ARG A 17 14.04 -74.21 -54.94
CA ARG A 17 13.01 -73.40 -55.63
C ARG A 17 12.35 -72.29 -54.81
N ASP A 18 12.31 -72.38 -53.48
CA ASP A 18 11.83 -71.33 -52.55
C ASP A 18 11.99 -71.85 -51.12
N PRO A 19 12.22 -71.02 -50.07
CA PRO A 19 11.99 -69.58 -50.02
C PRO A 19 13.26 -68.73 -49.92
N ILE A 20 13.32 -67.70 -50.77
CA ILE A 20 14.29 -66.60 -50.69
C ILE A 20 14.12 -65.91 -49.33
N ILE A 21 15.22 -65.81 -48.58
CA ILE A 21 15.32 -65.05 -47.34
C ILE A 21 14.61 -63.70 -47.51
N ASN A 22 13.52 -63.48 -46.77
CA ASN A 22 12.68 -62.28 -46.91
C ASN A 22 12.66 -61.43 -45.62
N SER A 23 13.37 -61.86 -44.58
CA SER A 23 13.54 -61.06 -43.37
C SER A 23 14.35 -59.80 -43.68
N PRO A 24 13.83 -58.58 -43.41
CA PRO A 24 14.51 -57.33 -43.75
C PRO A 24 15.94 -57.24 -43.20
N ARG A 25 16.16 -57.74 -41.98
CA ARG A 25 17.48 -57.76 -41.33
C ARG A 25 18.46 -58.72 -42.01
N SER A 26 17.96 -59.85 -42.47
CA SER A 26 18.78 -60.83 -43.18
C SER A 26 19.11 -60.35 -44.60
N LEU A 27 18.17 -59.69 -45.28
CA LEU A 27 18.41 -59.05 -46.57
C LEU A 27 19.40 -57.88 -46.45
N GLU A 28 19.28 -57.08 -45.39
CA GLU A 28 20.24 -56.02 -45.10
C GLU A 28 21.66 -56.57 -44.86
N ALA A 29 21.80 -57.66 -44.10
CA ALA A 29 23.08 -58.34 -43.91
C ALA A 29 23.67 -58.83 -45.26
N CYS A 30 22.84 -59.44 -46.11
CA CYS A 30 23.24 -59.86 -47.46
C CYS A 30 23.75 -58.67 -48.28
N ARG A 31 23.03 -57.54 -48.25
CA ARG A 31 23.41 -56.32 -48.96
C ARG A 31 24.72 -55.73 -48.47
N ARG A 32 24.97 -55.70 -47.15
CA ARG A 32 26.20 -55.14 -46.56
C ARG A 32 27.44 -55.94 -46.91
N GLN A 33 27.32 -57.26 -46.95
CA GLN A 33 28.42 -58.17 -47.26
C GLN A 33 28.57 -58.45 -48.77
N GLY A 34 27.69 -57.88 -49.61
CA GLY A 34 27.72 -58.08 -51.06
C GLY A 34 27.40 -59.52 -51.51
N ILE A 35 26.79 -60.32 -50.63
CA ILE A 35 26.44 -61.72 -50.89
C ILE A 35 24.98 -61.76 -51.37
N LYS A 36 24.72 -62.40 -52.50
CA LYS A 36 23.36 -62.55 -53.00
C LYS A 36 22.65 -63.71 -52.27
N PRO A 37 21.35 -63.61 -51.93
CA PRO A 37 20.63 -64.68 -51.21
C PRO A 37 20.72 -66.05 -51.90
N GLU A 38 20.77 -66.08 -53.24
CA GLU A 38 20.87 -67.30 -54.04
C GLU A 38 22.20 -68.04 -53.83
N GLN A 39 23.25 -67.33 -53.40
CA GLN A 39 24.57 -67.91 -53.12
C GLN A 39 24.62 -68.69 -51.81
N LEU A 40 23.54 -68.68 -51.01
CA LEU A 40 23.42 -69.38 -49.74
C LEU A 40 22.71 -70.73 -49.86
N ILE A 41 22.12 -71.00 -51.02
CA ILE A 41 21.43 -72.24 -51.36
C ILE A 41 22.46 -73.30 -51.73
N MET A 42 22.27 -74.52 -51.24
CA MET A 42 23.14 -75.66 -51.57
C MET A 42 23.01 -76.00 -53.06
N LYS A 43 24.13 -76.04 -53.78
CA LYS A 43 24.16 -76.43 -55.20
C LYS A 43 24.26 -77.94 -55.34
N SER A 44 23.58 -78.51 -56.31
CA SER A 44 23.77 -79.92 -56.67
C SER A 44 24.97 -80.09 -57.61
N ILE A 45 25.52 -81.31 -57.71
CA ILE A 45 26.56 -81.65 -58.71
C ILE A 45 26.08 -81.29 -60.12
N TYR A 46 24.78 -81.51 -60.40
CA TYR A 46 24.18 -81.17 -61.68
C TYR A 46 24.24 -79.66 -61.98
N ASP A 47 23.99 -78.80 -60.99
CA ASP A 47 24.08 -77.35 -61.15
C ASP A 47 25.52 -76.91 -61.39
N LEU A 48 26.50 -77.51 -60.69
CA LEU A 48 27.92 -77.21 -60.91
C LEU A 48 28.41 -77.64 -62.30
N LYS A 49 28.00 -78.82 -62.78
CA LYS A 49 28.27 -79.29 -64.15
C LYS A 49 27.62 -78.35 -65.19
N ARG A 50 26.42 -77.83 -64.90
CA ARG A 50 25.71 -76.88 -65.77
C ARG A 50 26.35 -75.50 -65.81
N GLU A 51 26.89 -75.00 -64.70
CA GLU A 51 27.58 -73.71 -64.63
C GLU A 51 28.98 -73.77 -65.25
N ASN A 52 29.67 -74.91 -65.12
CA ASN A 52 31.04 -75.09 -65.57
C ASN A 52 31.14 -76.11 -66.73
N LYS A 53 30.31 -75.93 -67.77
CA LYS A 53 30.23 -76.87 -68.92
C LYS A 53 31.55 -77.10 -69.66
N ASN A 54 32.50 -76.18 -69.50
CA ASN A 54 33.79 -76.22 -70.19
C ASN A 54 34.86 -77.01 -69.42
N LEU A 55 34.56 -77.48 -68.20
CA LEU A 55 35.46 -78.29 -67.39
C LEU A 55 35.13 -79.77 -67.56
N ASN A 56 36.01 -80.52 -68.22
CA ASN A 56 35.94 -81.98 -68.31
C ASN A 56 36.67 -82.60 -67.12
N LEU A 57 36.02 -82.58 -65.96
CA LEU A 57 36.53 -83.16 -64.71
C LEU A 57 35.96 -84.55 -64.47
N ASP A 58 36.76 -85.42 -63.85
CA ASP A 58 36.33 -86.74 -63.38
C ASP A 58 35.34 -86.62 -62.20
N ASP A 59 34.58 -87.68 -61.93
CA ASP A 59 33.53 -87.64 -60.89
C ASP A 59 34.07 -87.38 -59.48
N GLU A 60 35.31 -87.80 -59.17
CA GLU A 60 35.97 -87.45 -57.90
C GLU A 60 36.33 -85.97 -57.83
N ALA A 61 36.80 -85.39 -58.94
CA ALA A 61 37.10 -83.96 -59.02
C ALA A 61 35.82 -83.10 -58.90
N TRP A 62 34.68 -83.57 -59.41
CA TRP A 62 33.38 -82.92 -59.17
C TRP A 62 32.94 -82.96 -57.71
N LYS A 63 33.19 -84.06 -56.99
CA LYS A 63 32.89 -84.15 -55.55
C LYS A 63 33.77 -83.19 -54.75
N MET A 64 35.06 -83.10 -55.07
CA MET A 64 35.97 -82.13 -54.42
C MET A 64 35.54 -80.67 -54.70
N LEU A 65 35.16 -80.35 -55.94
CA LEU A 65 34.68 -79.02 -56.30
C LEU A 65 33.37 -78.67 -55.57
N LEU A 66 32.45 -79.63 -55.45
CA LEU A 66 31.22 -79.47 -54.68
C LEU A 66 31.52 -79.19 -53.20
N GLN A 67 32.41 -79.96 -52.59
CA GLN A 67 32.79 -79.76 -51.20
C GLN A 67 33.37 -78.35 -50.98
N HIS A 68 34.24 -77.89 -51.87
CA HIS A 68 34.82 -76.55 -51.78
C HIS A 68 33.78 -75.42 -51.95
N GLU A 69 32.80 -75.59 -52.84
CA GLU A 69 31.70 -74.62 -52.97
C GLU A 69 30.77 -74.65 -51.74
N GLU A 70 30.56 -75.82 -51.13
CA GLU A 70 29.81 -75.96 -49.88
C GLU A 70 30.54 -75.29 -48.70
N ASP A 71 31.86 -75.47 -48.59
CA ASP A 71 32.68 -74.81 -47.57
C ASP A 71 32.62 -73.28 -47.72
N LYS A 72 32.73 -72.76 -48.96
CA LYS A 72 32.54 -71.33 -49.25
C LYS A 72 31.15 -70.83 -48.88
N ARG A 73 30.11 -71.61 -49.16
CA ARG A 73 28.73 -71.28 -48.83
C ARG A 73 28.54 -71.21 -47.32
N GLN A 74 29.06 -72.18 -46.56
CA GLN A 74 29.00 -72.18 -45.11
C GLN A 74 29.74 -70.97 -44.51
N ALA A 75 30.92 -70.63 -45.03
CA ALA A 75 31.64 -69.43 -44.63
C ALA A 75 30.82 -68.15 -44.87
N ARG A 76 30.16 -68.04 -46.03
CA ARG A 76 29.25 -66.91 -46.34
C ARG A 76 28.07 -66.84 -45.37
N VAL A 77 27.43 -67.98 -45.05
CA VAL A 77 26.33 -68.03 -44.07
C VAL A 77 26.78 -67.55 -42.70
N GLN A 78 27.94 -68.00 -42.22
CA GLN A 78 28.49 -67.58 -40.93
C GLN A 78 28.75 -66.07 -40.86
N VAL A 79 29.37 -65.49 -41.89
CA VAL A 79 29.61 -64.04 -41.99
C VAL A 79 28.29 -63.26 -41.94
N LEU A 80 27.28 -63.72 -42.68
CA LEU A 80 25.96 -63.07 -42.70
C LEU A 80 25.20 -63.19 -41.38
N MET A 81 25.37 -64.31 -40.66
CA MET A 81 24.80 -64.46 -39.32
C MET A 81 25.40 -63.46 -38.34
N ALA A 82 26.73 -63.28 -38.35
CA ALA A 82 27.42 -62.28 -37.53
C ALA A 82 26.95 -60.85 -37.86
N GLU A 83 26.91 -60.47 -39.15
CA GLU A 83 26.44 -59.15 -39.58
C GLU A 83 24.98 -58.88 -39.16
N ARG A 84 24.11 -59.89 -39.26
CA ARG A 84 22.72 -59.76 -38.83
C ARG A 84 22.60 -59.49 -37.33
N GLU A 85 23.42 -60.14 -36.52
CA GLU A 85 23.47 -59.89 -35.07
C GLU A 85 23.94 -58.48 -34.77
N GLU A 86 24.93 -57.97 -35.49
CA GLU A 86 25.40 -56.59 -35.38
C GLU A 86 24.29 -55.58 -35.72
N ILE A 87 23.53 -55.82 -36.79
CA ILE A 87 22.36 -54.99 -37.16
C ILE A 87 21.33 -54.96 -36.03
N ILE A 88 21.02 -56.12 -35.44
CA ILE A 88 20.07 -56.21 -34.33
C ILE A 88 20.58 -55.44 -33.11
N GLN A 89 21.88 -55.52 -32.83
CA GLN A 89 22.48 -54.85 -31.69
C GLN A 89 22.49 -53.33 -31.87
N LYS A 90 22.89 -52.82 -33.04
CA LYS A 90 22.81 -51.39 -33.37
C LYS A 90 21.39 -50.84 -33.22
N GLN A 91 20.38 -51.55 -33.73
CA GLN A 91 18.97 -51.15 -33.57
C GLN A 91 18.52 -51.10 -32.11
N LYS A 92 19.01 -52.00 -31.26
CA LYS A 92 18.71 -51.99 -29.81
C LYS A 92 19.33 -50.79 -29.13
N ASP A 93 20.56 -50.43 -29.50
CA ASP A 93 21.28 -49.33 -28.87
C ASP A 93 20.73 -47.97 -29.34
N ASP A 94 20.38 -47.82 -30.62
CA ASP A 94 19.63 -46.66 -31.13
C ASP A 94 18.29 -46.46 -30.40
N TYR A 95 17.57 -47.56 -30.14
CA TYR A 95 16.31 -47.50 -29.40
C TYR A 95 16.51 -47.06 -27.94
N LYS A 96 17.57 -47.54 -27.28
CA LYS A 96 17.92 -47.09 -25.92
C LYS A 96 18.30 -45.61 -25.90
N GLN A 97 19.06 -45.15 -26.89
CA GLN A 97 19.48 -43.75 -27.00
C GLN A 97 18.28 -42.82 -27.19
N ARG A 98 17.37 -43.15 -28.13
CA ARG A 98 16.10 -42.40 -28.30
C ARG A 98 15.21 -42.40 -27.07
N LYS A 99 15.22 -43.50 -26.29
CA LYS A 99 14.50 -43.57 -25.02
C LYS A 99 15.14 -42.66 -23.96
N PHE A 100 16.47 -42.56 -23.93
CA PHE A 100 17.20 -41.63 -23.06
C PHE A 100 16.91 -40.17 -23.42
N GLU A 101 16.98 -39.82 -24.71
CA GLU A 101 16.67 -38.47 -25.22
C GLU A 101 15.24 -38.05 -24.88
N LYS A 102 14.25 -38.94 -24.99
CA LYS A 102 12.87 -38.64 -24.57
C LYS A 102 12.75 -38.32 -23.07
N VAL A 103 13.49 -39.04 -22.22
CA VAL A 103 13.48 -38.81 -20.77
C VAL A 103 14.19 -37.49 -20.41
N GLU A 104 15.27 -37.15 -21.10
CA GLU A 104 15.93 -35.84 -20.94
C GLU A 104 15.06 -34.70 -21.43
N PHE A 105 14.41 -34.85 -22.58
CA PHE A 105 13.49 -33.86 -23.13
C PHE A 105 12.30 -33.60 -22.20
N GLU A 106 11.76 -34.63 -21.55
CA GLU A 106 10.72 -34.45 -20.52
C GLU A 106 11.22 -33.71 -19.27
N LYS A 107 12.46 -33.98 -18.84
CA LYS A 107 13.08 -33.24 -17.72
C LYS A 107 13.32 -31.78 -18.08
N GLU A 108 13.78 -31.51 -19.29
CA GLU A 108 14.01 -30.17 -19.81
C GLU A 108 12.70 -29.39 -19.97
N LYS A 109 11.64 -30.04 -20.48
CA LYS A 109 10.29 -29.45 -20.54
C LYS A 109 9.78 -29.04 -19.16
N LYS A 110 10.00 -29.86 -18.13
CA LYS A 110 9.65 -29.51 -16.73
C LYS A 110 10.46 -28.34 -16.20
N ARG A 111 11.75 -28.24 -16.55
CA ARG A 111 12.60 -27.09 -16.18
C ARG A 111 12.10 -25.80 -16.85
N MET A 112 11.77 -25.86 -18.14
CA MET A 112 11.20 -24.72 -18.86
C MET A 112 9.85 -24.28 -18.30
N GLU A 113 8.99 -25.21 -17.89
CA GLU A 113 7.72 -24.87 -17.23
C GLU A 113 7.94 -24.20 -15.87
N MET A 114 8.93 -24.64 -15.08
CA MET A 114 9.30 -23.97 -13.83
C MET A 114 9.85 -22.56 -14.06
N ILE A 115 10.69 -22.37 -15.09
CA ILE A 115 11.20 -21.05 -15.47
C ILE A 115 10.04 -20.12 -15.88
N LYS A 116 9.09 -20.62 -16.68
CA LYS A 116 7.91 -19.86 -17.09
C LYS A 116 7.06 -19.43 -15.89
N LYS A 117 6.76 -20.35 -14.96
CA LYS A 117 6.04 -20.02 -13.71
C LYS A 117 6.80 -19.02 -12.84
N ARG A 118 8.14 -19.06 -12.84
CA ARG A 118 8.96 -18.09 -12.11
C ARG A 118 8.86 -16.69 -12.73
N ARG A 119 8.91 -16.60 -14.05
CA ARG A 119 8.72 -15.34 -14.80
C ARG A 119 7.32 -14.77 -14.61
N GLU A 120 6.28 -15.60 -14.67
CA GLU A 120 4.90 -15.18 -14.38
C GLU A 120 4.75 -14.62 -12.97
N LYS A 121 5.35 -15.26 -11.96
CA LYS A 121 5.37 -14.74 -10.58
C LYS A 121 6.15 -13.43 -10.45
N GLN A 122 7.24 -13.25 -11.19
CA GLN A 122 7.98 -11.99 -11.21
C GLN A 122 7.16 -10.87 -11.86
N MET A 123 6.51 -11.13 -12.99
CA MET A 123 5.61 -10.15 -13.61
C MET A 123 4.44 -9.79 -12.70
N GLN A 124 3.86 -10.76 -11.99
CA GLN A 124 2.80 -10.48 -11.02
C GLN A 124 3.29 -9.57 -9.89
N LYS A 125 4.50 -9.81 -9.37
CA LYS A 125 5.10 -8.92 -8.35
C LYS A 125 5.33 -7.51 -8.86
N ILE A 126 5.84 -7.37 -10.09
CA ILE A 126 6.05 -6.06 -10.71
C ILE A 126 4.71 -5.33 -10.88
N LEU A 127 3.67 -6.04 -11.34
CA LEU A 127 2.33 -5.47 -11.48
C LEU A 127 1.75 -5.00 -10.13
N ASP A 128 1.94 -5.79 -9.07
CA ASP A 128 1.48 -5.44 -7.72
C ASP A 128 2.26 -4.24 -7.16
N GLU A 129 3.56 -4.11 -7.46
CA GLU A 129 4.39 -2.97 -7.09
C GLU A 129 4.01 -1.70 -7.87
N GLU A 130 3.68 -1.84 -9.16
CA GLU A 130 3.17 -0.75 -10.02
C GLU A 130 1.82 -0.24 -9.51
N LEU A 131 0.91 -1.14 -9.12
CA LEU A 131 -0.36 -0.78 -8.50
C LEU A 131 -0.17 -0.02 -7.18
N LYS A 132 0.75 -0.47 -6.32
CA LYS A 132 1.07 0.23 -5.06
C LYS A 132 1.68 1.61 -5.28
N THR A 133 2.58 1.74 -6.26
CA THR A 133 3.19 3.03 -6.58
C THR A 133 2.16 4.01 -7.16
N GLN A 134 1.24 3.55 -8.02
CA GLN A 134 0.11 4.37 -8.46
C GLN A 134 -0.80 4.79 -7.31
N GLU A 135 -1.09 3.88 -6.37
CA GLU A 135 -1.90 4.20 -5.20
C GLU A 135 -1.24 5.27 -4.31
N ILE A 136 0.07 5.17 -4.09
CA ILE A 136 0.86 6.17 -3.35
C ILE A 136 0.82 7.53 -4.09
N GLN A 137 1.00 7.55 -5.40
CA GLN A 137 0.92 8.78 -6.20
C GLN A 137 -0.46 9.43 -6.13
N ASN A 138 -1.53 8.62 -6.11
CA ASN A 138 -2.90 9.13 -5.97
C ASN A 138 -3.15 9.71 -4.57
N GLN A 139 -2.64 9.07 -3.51
CA GLN A 139 -2.72 9.60 -2.16
C GLN A 139 -1.93 10.92 -2.01
N LEU A 140 -0.75 11.01 -2.63
CA LEU A 140 0.04 12.25 -2.65
C LEU A 140 -0.69 13.37 -3.38
N ARG A 141 -1.27 13.10 -4.57
CA ARG A 141 -2.11 14.06 -5.31
C ARG A 141 -3.32 14.52 -4.50
N GLN A 142 -3.98 13.62 -3.77
CA GLN A 142 -5.09 13.98 -2.89
C GLN A 142 -4.63 14.90 -1.75
N LYS A 143 -3.53 14.57 -1.07
CA LYS A 143 -2.96 15.42 -0.01
C LYS A 143 -2.55 16.80 -0.52
N GLU A 144 -1.99 16.87 -1.73
CA GLU A 144 -1.62 18.13 -2.37
C GLU A 144 -2.85 18.99 -2.67
N MET A 145 -3.92 18.38 -3.20
CA MET A 145 -5.20 19.06 -3.42
C MET A 145 -5.81 19.59 -2.12
N GLU A 146 -5.82 18.78 -1.05
CA GLU A 146 -6.29 19.22 0.28
C GLU A 146 -5.45 20.38 0.84
N LEU A 147 -4.12 20.31 0.70
CA LEU A 147 -3.23 21.37 1.16
C LEU A 147 -3.50 22.68 0.41
N ARG A 148 -3.68 22.59 -0.92
CA ARG A 148 -3.99 23.73 -1.78
C ARG A 148 -5.36 24.33 -1.45
N GLN A 149 -6.33 23.49 -1.08
CA GLN A 149 -7.65 23.94 -0.63
C GLN A 149 -7.57 24.66 0.72
N ARG A 150 -6.83 24.13 1.70
CA ARG A 150 -6.57 24.81 2.98
C ARG A 150 -5.86 26.15 2.81
N GLN A 151 -4.91 26.24 1.88
CA GLN A 151 -4.24 27.51 1.58
C GLN A 151 -5.21 28.55 1.00
N LYS A 152 -6.12 28.14 0.11
CA LYS A 152 -7.18 29.02 -0.41
C LYS A 152 -8.13 29.48 0.69
N GLU A 153 -8.54 28.58 1.58
CA GLU A 153 -9.38 28.91 2.74
C GLU A 153 -8.70 29.91 3.67
N GLN A 154 -7.41 29.71 3.98
CA GLN A 154 -6.63 30.67 4.78
C GLN A 154 -6.51 32.04 4.11
N GLN A 155 -6.34 32.08 2.78
CA GLN A 155 -6.31 33.34 2.04
C GLN A 155 -7.67 34.06 2.10
N GLN A 156 -8.77 33.32 1.93
CA GLN A 156 -10.13 33.86 2.05
C GLN A 156 -10.42 34.38 3.47
N GLU A 157 -10.00 33.65 4.51
CA GLU A 157 -10.16 34.08 5.91
C GLU A 157 -9.36 35.37 6.18
N LEU A 158 -8.12 35.46 5.70
CA LEU A 158 -7.31 36.67 5.82
C LEU A 158 -7.94 37.86 5.07
N GLU A 159 -8.54 37.61 3.91
CA GLU A 159 -9.23 38.64 3.15
C GLU A 159 -10.49 39.14 3.86
N GLN A 160 -11.28 38.22 4.46
CA GLN A 160 -12.42 38.56 5.30
C GLN A 160 -11.98 39.38 6.52
N ARG A 161 -10.92 38.98 7.23
CA ARG A 161 -10.37 39.76 8.35
C ARG A 161 -9.93 41.16 7.94
N ARG A 162 -9.37 41.33 6.73
CA ARG A 162 -9.02 42.66 6.20
C ARG A 162 -10.25 43.51 5.92
N LYS A 163 -11.33 42.93 5.40
CA LYS A 163 -12.61 43.62 5.18
C LYS A 163 -13.24 44.04 6.51
N ASP A 164 -13.25 43.15 7.50
CA ASP A 164 -13.80 43.44 8.83
C ASP A 164 -13.02 44.57 9.54
N LYS A 165 -11.69 44.55 9.48
CA LYS A 165 -10.86 45.64 10.02
C LYS A 165 -11.14 47.00 9.38
N LYS A 166 -11.35 47.03 8.05
CA LYS A 166 -11.71 48.28 7.35
C LYS A 166 -13.05 48.82 7.83
N ILE A 167 -14.04 47.95 8.00
CA ILE A 167 -15.37 48.33 8.53
C ILE A 167 -15.24 48.87 9.96
N GLU A 168 -14.40 48.26 10.80
CA GLU A 168 -14.17 48.69 12.17
C GLU A 168 -13.43 50.04 12.26
N GLU A 169 -12.45 50.27 11.38
CA GLU A 169 -11.74 51.55 11.26
C GLU A 169 -12.67 52.68 10.78
N GLU A 170 -13.51 52.43 9.79
CA GLU A 170 -14.54 53.39 9.33
C GLU A 170 -15.51 53.74 10.47
N PHE A 171 -15.95 52.75 11.24
CA PHE A 171 -16.82 52.97 12.39
C PHE A 171 -16.15 53.82 13.48
N ARG A 172 -14.86 53.58 13.77
CA ARG A 172 -14.07 54.42 14.68
C ARG A 172 -13.93 55.86 14.18
N LYS A 173 -13.70 56.05 12.88
CA LYS A 173 -13.55 57.38 12.28
C LYS A 173 -14.85 58.19 12.41
N GLN A 174 -16.00 57.57 12.15
CA GLN A 174 -17.31 58.18 12.36
C GLN A 174 -17.57 58.58 13.82
N GLN A 175 -17.12 57.78 14.79
CA GLN A 175 -17.22 58.15 16.22
C GLN A 175 -16.39 59.39 16.57
N ILE A 176 -15.18 59.51 16.02
CA ILE A 176 -14.28 60.64 16.29
C ILE A 176 -14.85 61.93 15.68
N GLU A 177 -15.30 61.89 14.42
CA GLU A 177 -15.90 63.04 13.74
C GLU A 177 -17.15 63.54 14.49
N TYR A 178 -17.98 62.62 15.01
CA TYR A 178 -19.12 62.98 15.83
C TYR A 178 -18.73 63.70 17.14
N GLN A 179 -17.65 63.26 17.80
CA GLN A 179 -17.15 63.92 19.02
C GLN A 179 -16.56 65.30 18.73
N GLU A 180 -15.87 65.49 17.60
CA GLU A 180 -15.33 66.79 17.21
C GLU A 180 -16.44 67.80 16.88
N HIS A 181 -17.49 67.36 16.20
CA HIS A 181 -18.65 68.20 15.90
C HIS A 181 -19.29 68.75 17.18
N LEU A 182 -19.44 67.91 18.21
CA LEU A 182 -19.93 68.28 19.54
C LEU A 182 -19.04 69.32 20.24
N ARG A 183 -17.71 69.28 20.05
CA ARG A 183 -16.79 70.26 20.62
C ARG A 183 -16.89 71.62 19.95
N LYS A 184 -16.98 71.66 18.61
CA LYS A 184 -17.14 72.90 17.84
C LYS A 184 -18.44 73.63 18.21
N GLN A 185 -19.54 72.90 18.37
CA GLN A 185 -20.82 73.49 18.76
C GLN A 185 -20.78 74.18 20.12
N LYS A 186 -20.03 73.62 21.09
CA LYS A 186 -19.85 74.23 22.42
C LYS A 186 -19.04 75.52 22.36
N GLN A 187 -18.00 75.57 21.53
CA GLN A 187 -17.16 76.75 21.37
C GLN A 187 -17.92 77.95 20.77
N TYR A 188 -18.81 77.69 19.79
CA TYR A 188 -19.66 78.75 19.23
C TYR A 188 -20.62 79.35 20.26
N ALA A 189 -21.26 78.51 21.09
CA ALA A 189 -22.17 78.97 22.14
C ALA A 189 -21.46 79.82 23.22
N GLU A 190 -20.17 79.57 23.46
CA GLU A 190 -19.37 80.29 24.45
C GLU A 190 -18.93 81.67 23.93
N GLN A 191 -18.62 81.79 22.63
CA GLN A 191 -18.30 83.07 21.99
C GLN A 191 -19.49 84.04 21.97
N ASP A 192 -20.70 83.56 21.74
CA ASP A 192 -21.91 84.39 21.76
C ASP A 192 -22.23 84.92 23.17
N ARG A 193 -21.90 84.15 24.20
CA ARG A 193 -22.07 84.56 25.60
C ARG A 193 -21.13 85.71 25.98
N LEU A 194 -19.90 85.69 25.49
CA LEU A 194 -18.89 86.74 25.71
C LEU A 194 -19.21 88.08 25.02
N LYS A 195 -19.92 88.05 23.88
CA LYS A 195 -20.38 89.27 23.18
C LYS A 195 -21.51 90.00 23.92
N TYR A 196 -22.29 89.31 24.74
CA TYR A 196 -23.40 89.90 25.50
C TYR A 196 -22.94 90.62 26.79
N GLU A 197 -21.77 90.28 27.34
CA GLU A 197 -21.28 90.84 28.61
C GLU A 197 -20.49 92.16 28.45
N THR A 198 -20.18 92.59 27.22
CA THR A 198 -19.29 93.73 26.94
C THR A 198 -19.98 95.09 26.76
N ASN A 199 -21.30 95.14 26.57
CA ASN A 199 -22.02 96.40 26.35
C ASN A 199 -23.18 96.54 27.33
N ASN A 200 -23.00 97.32 28.43
CA ASN A 200 -24.05 98.18 29.03
C ASN A 200 -23.52 98.92 30.28
N LYS A 201 -23.48 100.26 30.21
CA LYS A 201 -23.44 101.17 31.38
C LYS A 201 -24.54 102.21 31.20
N ILE A 202 -25.55 102.22 32.08
CA ILE A 202 -26.69 103.16 32.04
C ILE A 202 -26.94 103.78 33.43
N THR A 203 -27.18 105.09 33.40
CA THR A 203 -27.23 106.10 34.47
C THR A 203 -28.55 106.04 35.30
N PRO A 204 -28.58 106.52 36.56
CA PRO A 204 -29.62 106.14 37.54
C PRO A 204 -31.03 106.69 37.33
N GLN A 205 -31.24 107.75 36.52
CA GLN A 205 -32.57 108.36 36.35
C GLN A 205 -33.45 107.73 35.26
N GLN A 206 -32.91 106.79 34.45
CA GLN A 206 -33.71 105.98 33.51
C GLN A 206 -34.28 104.69 34.13
N ARG A 207 -33.90 104.34 35.38
CA ARG A 207 -34.30 103.07 36.02
C ARG A 207 -35.80 102.95 36.29
N ILE A 208 -36.49 104.05 36.57
CA ILE A 208 -37.90 103.99 37.00
C ILE A 208 -38.85 103.81 35.79
N GLN A 209 -38.51 104.33 34.61
CA GLN A 209 -39.26 104.05 33.38
C GLN A 209 -38.85 102.71 32.74
N GLN A 210 -37.56 102.34 32.81
CA GLN A 210 -37.09 101.04 32.37
C GLN A 210 -37.63 99.89 33.22
N GLU A 211 -37.99 100.06 34.50
CA GLU A 211 -38.52 98.96 35.33
C GLU A 211 -39.95 98.54 34.91
N LYS A 212 -40.76 99.50 34.44
CA LYS A 212 -42.11 99.22 33.88
C LYS A 212 -42.02 98.59 32.48
N GLU A 213 -41.08 99.02 31.65
CA GLU A 213 -40.78 98.35 30.38
C GLU A 213 -40.08 97.01 30.56
N LEU A 214 -39.20 96.85 31.54
CA LEU A 214 -38.57 95.58 31.93
C LEU A 214 -39.60 94.62 32.48
N LYS A 215 -40.66 95.03 33.19
CA LYS A 215 -41.75 94.11 33.54
C LYS A 215 -42.53 93.60 32.32
N LYS A 216 -42.76 94.44 31.31
CA LYS A 216 -43.39 94.02 30.03
C LYS A 216 -42.43 93.20 29.15
N GLN A 217 -41.16 93.57 29.07
CA GLN A 217 -40.11 92.83 28.36
C GLN A 217 -39.74 91.53 29.08
N LYS A 218 -39.81 91.48 30.41
CA LYS A 218 -39.60 90.27 31.22
C LYS A 218 -40.77 89.32 31.03
N LYS A 219 -42.02 89.79 30.99
CA LYS A 219 -43.15 88.94 30.56
C LYS A 219 -43.01 88.44 29.12
N LYS A 220 -42.49 89.25 28.18
CA LYS A 220 -42.22 88.81 26.80
C LYS A 220 -41.02 87.84 26.71
N ARG A 221 -39.94 88.09 27.47
CA ARG A 221 -38.76 87.24 27.57
C ARG A 221 -39.04 85.94 28.30
N ASP A 222 -39.87 85.94 29.33
CA ASP A 222 -40.32 84.74 30.03
C ASP A 222 -41.23 83.91 29.11
N LYS A 223 -42.08 84.55 28.30
CA LYS A 223 -42.88 83.85 27.27
C LYS A 223 -42.02 83.31 26.12
N GLN A 224 -40.95 84.02 25.73
CA GLN A 224 -39.97 83.55 24.74
C GLN A 224 -39.02 82.48 25.30
N LEU A 225 -38.61 82.58 26.56
CA LEU A 225 -37.82 81.58 27.28
C LEU A 225 -38.62 80.31 27.47
N LYS A 226 -39.92 80.44 27.78
CA LYS A 226 -40.82 79.29 27.88
C LYS A 226 -41.03 78.63 26.52
N LYS A 227 -41.26 79.40 25.45
CA LYS A 227 -41.27 78.85 24.08
C LYS A 227 -39.93 78.23 23.66
N ALA A 228 -38.80 78.84 24.04
CA ALA A 228 -37.48 78.32 23.72
C ALA A 228 -37.11 77.09 24.58
N GLN A 229 -37.64 76.96 25.79
CA GLN A 229 -37.56 75.75 26.61
C GLN A 229 -38.41 74.65 26.00
N GLU A 230 -39.66 74.95 25.64
CA GLU A 230 -40.56 73.99 24.97
C GLU A 230 -39.94 73.51 23.64
N GLU A 231 -39.36 74.41 22.83
CA GLU A 231 -38.67 74.04 21.58
C GLU A 231 -37.38 73.24 21.83
N ARG A 232 -36.65 73.51 22.92
CA ARG A 232 -35.47 72.71 23.31
C ARG A 232 -35.86 71.32 23.80
N GLU A 233 -36.90 71.23 24.62
CA GLU A 233 -37.46 69.97 25.10
C GLU A 233 -38.03 69.15 23.95
N GLU A 234 -38.68 69.78 22.99
CA GLU A 234 -39.18 69.12 21.78
C GLU A 234 -38.03 68.63 20.89
N LYS A 235 -36.98 69.44 20.68
CA LYS A 235 -35.76 69.02 19.99
C LYS A 235 -35.02 67.90 20.72
N GLU A 236 -35.02 67.89 22.05
CA GLU A 236 -34.45 66.80 22.85
C GLU A 236 -35.29 65.52 22.74
N ARG A 237 -36.63 65.61 22.75
CA ARG A 237 -37.51 64.46 22.52
C ARG A 237 -37.32 63.87 21.13
N VAL A 238 -37.27 64.70 20.09
CA VAL A 238 -37.00 64.23 18.71
C VAL A 238 -35.61 63.59 18.61
N ARG A 239 -34.60 64.15 19.29
CA ARG A 239 -33.26 63.57 19.34
C ARG A 239 -33.23 62.23 20.09
N GLN A 240 -33.99 62.11 21.19
CA GLN A 240 -34.13 60.87 21.94
C GLN A 240 -34.84 59.81 21.10
N GLN A 241 -35.95 60.15 20.45
CA GLN A 241 -36.66 59.26 19.52
C GLN A 241 -35.77 58.80 18.36
N MET A 242 -34.97 59.70 17.79
CA MET A 242 -34.02 59.34 16.72
C MET A 242 -32.90 58.41 17.22
N LEU A 243 -32.40 58.62 18.45
CA LEU A 243 -31.41 57.73 19.07
C LEU A 243 -32.01 56.35 19.40
N GLU A 244 -33.26 56.32 19.84
CA GLU A 244 -34.01 55.10 20.14
C GLU A 244 -34.26 54.30 18.86
N GLN A 245 -34.67 54.95 17.77
CA GLN A 245 -34.79 54.34 16.44
C GLN A 245 -33.46 53.80 15.90
N LEU A 246 -32.35 54.53 16.10
CA LEU A 246 -31.01 54.04 15.72
C LEU A 246 -30.58 52.83 16.56
N TYR A 247 -30.95 52.80 17.84
CA TYR A 247 -30.68 51.67 18.72
C TYR A 247 -31.50 50.45 18.33
N GLU A 248 -32.80 50.61 18.09
CA GLU A 248 -33.69 49.55 17.59
C GLU A 248 -33.24 49.01 16.23
N ALA A 249 -32.87 49.87 15.29
CA ALA A 249 -32.34 49.46 13.99
C ALA A 249 -31.01 48.68 14.11
N LYS A 250 -30.16 49.05 15.08
CA LYS A 250 -28.91 48.33 15.39
C LYS A 250 -29.20 46.97 16.02
N LEU A 251 -30.20 46.89 16.91
CA LEU A 251 -30.64 45.66 17.53
C LEU A 251 -31.21 44.69 16.49
N GLN A 252 -32.08 45.17 15.60
CA GLN A 252 -32.63 44.38 14.48
C GLN A 252 -31.53 43.90 13.53
N LYS A 253 -30.50 44.72 13.23
CA LYS A 253 -29.35 44.27 12.43
C LYS A 253 -28.52 43.18 13.12
N MET A 254 -28.35 43.27 14.44
CA MET A 254 -27.68 42.23 15.23
C MET A 254 -28.48 40.94 15.24
N GLU A 255 -29.80 41.04 15.43
CA GLU A 255 -30.73 39.91 15.44
C GLU A 255 -30.81 39.22 14.07
N GLN A 256 -30.86 39.99 12.97
CA GLN A 256 -30.78 39.44 11.61
C GLN A 256 -29.42 38.76 11.33
N ARG A 257 -28.32 39.29 11.87
CA ARG A 257 -26.99 38.64 11.77
C ARG A 257 -26.94 37.34 12.57
N GLU A 258 -27.50 37.30 13.77
CA GLU A 258 -27.59 36.07 14.56
C GLU A 258 -28.51 35.04 13.91
N ALA A 259 -29.65 35.46 13.35
CA ALA A 259 -30.55 34.58 12.61
C ALA A 259 -29.85 33.96 11.39
N ARG A 260 -29.14 34.77 10.59
CA ARG A 260 -28.34 34.26 9.45
C ARG A 260 -27.24 33.31 9.91
N ARG A 261 -26.57 33.61 11.02
CA ARG A 261 -25.53 32.75 11.58
C ARG A 261 -26.09 31.42 12.06
N LYS A 262 -27.29 31.41 12.66
CA LYS A 262 -28.00 30.18 13.05
C LYS A 262 -28.35 29.33 11.83
N VAL A 263 -28.93 29.93 10.78
CA VAL A 263 -29.26 29.22 9.53
C VAL A 263 -28.01 28.59 8.90
N LEU A 264 -26.91 29.33 8.78
CA LEU A 264 -25.65 28.79 8.23
C LEU A 264 -25.10 27.62 9.06
N LEU A 265 -25.22 27.70 10.39
CA LEU A 265 -24.74 26.65 11.30
C LEU A 265 -25.64 25.41 11.26
N GLU A 266 -26.91 25.59 10.91
CA GLU A 266 -27.89 24.51 10.73
C GLU A 266 -27.69 23.83 9.37
N GLU A 267 -27.49 24.61 8.29
CA GLU A 267 -27.09 24.11 6.97
C GLU A 267 -25.75 23.34 7.03
N GLU A 268 -24.76 23.82 7.78
CA GLU A 268 -23.47 23.13 7.98
C GLU A 268 -23.66 21.79 8.71
N LYS A 269 -24.54 21.74 9.71
CA LYS A 269 -24.87 20.50 10.43
C LYS A 269 -25.59 19.50 9.53
N GLU A 270 -26.53 19.95 8.72
CA GLU A 270 -27.25 19.12 7.74
C GLU A 270 -26.29 18.56 6.69
N LEU A 271 -25.41 19.41 6.13
CA LEU A 271 -24.40 18.99 5.16
C LEU A 271 -23.45 17.93 5.77
N ARG A 272 -23.05 18.12 7.03
CA ARG A 272 -22.21 17.17 7.75
C ARG A 272 -22.93 15.84 8.03
N GLN A 273 -24.23 15.89 8.35
CA GLN A 273 -25.06 14.69 8.48
C GLN A 273 -25.19 13.94 7.14
N GLN A 274 -25.46 14.65 6.05
CA GLN A 274 -25.51 14.06 4.71
C GLN A 274 -24.19 13.39 4.34
N LEU A 275 -23.05 14.03 4.61
CA LEU A 275 -21.71 13.46 4.36
C LEU A 275 -21.43 12.20 5.20
N ILE A 276 -21.90 12.18 6.45
CA ILE A 276 -21.81 10.98 7.30
C ILE A 276 -22.68 9.86 6.73
N GLN A 277 -23.89 10.18 6.28
CA GLN A 277 -24.83 9.23 5.72
C GLN A 277 -24.36 8.67 4.36
N GLU A 278 -23.78 9.51 3.50
CA GLU A 278 -23.12 9.11 2.26
C GLU A 278 -21.92 8.18 2.54
N LYS A 279 -21.08 8.51 3.52
CA LYS A 279 -19.96 7.62 3.92
C LYS A 279 -20.46 6.28 4.46
N GLN A 280 -21.56 6.25 5.20
CA GLN A 280 -22.17 5.01 5.66
C GLN A 280 -22.74 4.20 4.49
N ASN A 281 -23.40 4.85 3.54
CA ASN A 281 -23.94 4.21 2.34
C ASN A 281 -22.81 3.67 1.45
N GLU A 282 -21.72 4.41 1.27
CA GLU A 282 -20.55 3.97 0.52
C GLU A 282 -19.86 2.77 1.21
N ALA A 283 -19.72 2.81 2.54
CA ALA A 283 -19.19 1.69 3.30
C ALA A 283 -20.06 0.43 3.20
N ASN A 284 -21.39 0.60 3.22
CA ASN A 284 -22.34 -0.49 3.02
C ASN A 284 -22.28 -1.04 1.59
N TYR A 285 -22.20 -0.17 0.58
CA TYR A 285 -22.03 -0.56 -0.81
C TYR A 285 -20.75 -1.38 -1.00
N ARG A 286 -19.62 -0.95 -0.43
CA ARG A 286 -18.35 -1.71 -0.46
C ARG A 286 -18.46 -3.06 0.25
N ARG A 287 -19.19 -3.13 1.37
CA ARG A 287 -19.46 -4.40 2.08
C ARG A 287 -20.27 -5.36 1.21
N ASP A 288 -21.30 -4.88 0.54
CA ASP A 288 -22.16 -5.70 -0.30
C ASP A 288 -21.47 -6.11 -1.61
N GLU A 289 -20.65 -5.25 -2.19
CA GLU A 289 -19.80 -5.60 -3.33
C GLU A 289 -18.78 -6.68 -2.96
N ASN A 290 -18.15 -6.58 -1.78
CA ASN A 290 -17.25 -7.61 -1.28
C ASN A 290 -17.99 -8.93 -0.99
N LYS A 291 -19.22 -8.89 -0.44
CA LYS A 291 -20.05 -10.09 -0.29
C LYS A 291 -20.36 -10.73 -1.65
N ARG A 292 -20.70 -9.94 -2.67
CA ARG A 292 -20.94 -10.45 -4.04
C ARG A 292 -19.68 -11.07 -4.64
N ARG A 293 -18.51 -10.45 -4.45
CA ARG A 293 -17.22 -11.02 -4.90
C ARG A 293 -16.89 -12.32 -4.19
N ALA A 294 -17.09 -12.38 -2.86
CA ALA A 294 -16.87 -13.60 -2.08
C ALA A 294 -17.83 -14.72 -2.50
N GLN A 295 -19.12 -14.41 -2.71
CA GLN A 295 -20.10 -15.36 -3.24
C GLN A 295 -19.73 -15.84 -4.65
N HIS A 296 -19.28 -14.94 -5.52
CA HIS A 296 -18.85 -15.30 -6.86
C HIS A 296 -17.63 -16.24 -6.82
N GLN A 297 -16.66 -15.97 -5.95
CA GLN A 297 -15.51 -16.86 -5.74
C GLN A 297 -15.93 -18.22 -5.19
N GLN A 298 -16.84 -18.28 -4.21
CA GLN A 298 -17.40 -19.54 -3.72
C GLN A 298 -18.11 -20.32 -4.83
N ASN A 299 -18.93 -19.63 -5.64
CA ASN A 299 -19.62 -20.26 -6.77
C ASN A 299 -18.64 -20.79 -7.82
N GLN A 300 -17.54 -20.07 -8.11
CA GLN A 300 -16.50 -20.57 -9.00
C GLN A 300 -15.78 -21.80 -8.43
N VAL A 301 -15.47 -21.80 -7.13
CA VAL A 301 -14.88 -22.97 -6.46
C VAL A 301 -15.83 -24.17 -6.53
N TYR A 302 -17.12 -23.94 -6.31
CA TYR A 302 -18.16 -24.95 -6.43
C TYR A 302 -18.29 -25.50 -7.86
N LEU A 303 -18.31 -24.63 -8.88
CA LEU A 303 -18.33 -25.04 -10.28
C LEU A 303 -17.09 -25.88 -10.64
N ASN A 304 -15.92 -25.44 -10.22
CA ASN A 304 -14.65 -26.15 -10.43
C ASN A 304 -14.65 -27.51 -9.74
N PHE A 305 -15.27 -27.61 -8.56
CA PHE A 305 -15.42 -28.88 -7.85
C PHE A 305 -16.35 -29.83 -8.60
N GLN A 306 -17.53 -29.37 -9.04
CA GLN A 306 -18.44 -30.16 -9.86
C GLN A 306 -17.78 -30.64 -11.15
N GLN A 307 -17.05 -29.76 -11.85
CA GLN A 307 -16.35 -30.12 -13.08
C GLN A 307 -15.24 -31.15 -12.83
N LYS A 308 -14.54 -31.07 -11.69
CA LYS A 308 -13.58 -32.10 -11.27
C LYS A 308 -14.25 -33.43 -10.97
N GLN A 309 -15.41 -33.44 -10.32
CA GLN A 309 -16.18 -34.67 -10.09
C GLN A 309 -16.63 -35.29 -11.42
N LEU A 310 -17.21 -34.50 -12.32
CA LEU A 310 -17.64 -34.97 -13.63
C LEU A 310 -16.47 -35.55 -14.44
N ASN A 311 -15.31 -34.89 -14.43
CA ASN A 311 -14.10 -35.39 -15.08
C ASN A 311 -13.58 -36.68 -14.42
N ALA A 312 -13.72 -36.83 -13.09
CA ALA A 312 -13.33 -38.05 -12.39
C ALA A 312 -14.27 -39.21 -12.72
N GLU A 313 -15.58 -38.97 -12.79
CA GLU A 313 -16.58 -39.95 -13.23
C GLU A 313 -16.34 -40.38 -14.68
N GLN A 314 -16.11 -39.43 -15.60
CA GLN A 314 -15.77 -39.74 -16.99
C GLN A 314 -14.51 -40.62 -17.10
N LYS A 315 -13.48 -40.35 -16.29
CA LYS A 315 -12.28 -41.20 -16.23
C LYS A 315 -12.57 -42.59 -15.68
N LEU A 316 -13.46 -42.70 -14.69
CA LEU A 316 -13.87 -43.98 -14.11
C LEU A 316 -14.66 -44.81 -15.13
N ILE A 317 -15.60 -44.19 -15.84
CA ILE A 317 -16.36 -44.81 -16.94
C ILE A 317 -15.40 -45.25 -18.07
N ALA A 318 -14.44 -44.41 -18.46
CA ALA A 318 -13.45 -44.77 -19.48
C ALA A 318 -12.61 -45.98 -19.06
N LYS A 319 -12.18 -46.01 -17.79
CA LYS A 319 -11.42 -47.14 -17.23
C LYS A 319 -12.25 -48.42 -17.14
N GLN A 320 -13.54 -48.33 -16.82
CA GLN A 320 -14.46 -49.47 -16.86
C GLN A 320 -14.60 -50.02 -18.27
N LYS A 321 -14.79 -49.16 -19.28
CA LYS A 321 -14.83 -49.57 -20.70
C LYS A 321 -13.52 -50.22 -21.16
N GLU A 322 -12.38 -49.71 -20.71
CA GLU A 322 -11.07 -50.32 -21.00
C GLU A 322 -10.93 -51.72 -20.39
N ILE A 323 -11.39 -51.91 -19.15
CA ILE A 323 -11.43 -53.21 -18.49
C ILE A 323 -12.38 -54.17 -19.24
N GLU A 324 -13.55 -53.72 -19.65
CA GLU A 324 -14.49 -54.54 -20.44
C GLU A 324 -13.90 -54.95 -21.79
N LEU A 325 -13.20 -54.05 -22.49
CA LEU A 325 -12.52 -54.36 -23.74
C LEU A 325 -11.39 -55.37 -23.52
N MET A 326 -10.61 -55.20 -22.46
CA MET A 326 -9.55 -56.15 -22.09
C MET A 326 -10.15 -57.54 -21.76
N ASN A 327 -11.26 -57.59 -21.04
CA ASN A 327 -11.95 -58.83 -20.71
C ASN A 327 -12.50 -59.51 -21.97
N LYS A 328 -13.13 -58.78 -22.89
CA LYS A 328 -13.59 -59.30 -24.19
C LYS A 328 -12.43 -59.84 -25.04
N GLU A 329 -11.29 -59.14 -25.05
CA GLU A 329 -10.10 -59.60 -25.76
C GLU A 329 -9.54 -60.89 -25.13
N GLN A 330 -9.54 -60.99 -23.79
CA GLN A 330 -9.15 -62.20 -23.09
C GLN A 330 -10.12 -63.36 -23.35
N GLU A 331 -11.43 -63.11 -23.40
CA GLU A 331 -12.45 -64.10 -23.74
C GLU A 331 -12.25 -64.61 -25.17
N MET A 332 -12.06 -63.73 -26.15
CA MET A 332 -11.73 -64.15 -27.52
C MET A 332 -10.44 -64.98 -27.58
N LYS A 333 -9.39 -64.60 -26.83
CA LYS A 333 -8.16 -65.40 -26.74
C LYS A 333 -8.42 -66.78 -26.12
N ARG A 334 -9.29 -66.86 -25.10
CA ARG A 334 -9.70 -68.14 -24.47
C ARG A 334 -10.51 -68.99 -25.44
N GLU A 335 -11.42 -68.41 -26.22
CA GLU A 335 -12.19 -69.12 -27.24
C GLU A 335 -11.31 -69.64 -28.38
N ILE A 336 -10.39 -68.82 -28.90
CA ILE A 336 -9.41 -69.24 -29.90
C ILE A 336 -8.54 -70.37 -29.36
N GLN A 337 -8.10 -70.30 -28.10
CA GLN A 337 -7.37 -71.38 -27.46
C GLN A 337 -8.24 -72.64 -27.29
N LYS A 338 -9.52 -72.50 -26.95
CA LYS A 338 -10.47 -73.61 -26.82
C LYS A 338 -10.68 -74.30 -28.15
N GLN A 339 -10.86 -73.56 -29.24
CA GLN A 339 -10.95 -74.09 -30.60
C GLN A 339 -9.66 -74.81 -31.03
N LYS A 340 -8.48 -74.24 -30.73
CA LYS A 340 -7.20 -74.92 -30.98
C LYS A 340 -7.07 -76.23 -30.19
N ARG A 341 -7.50 -76.25 -28.92
CA ARG A 341 -7.52 -77.48 -28.10
C ARG A 341 -8.47 -78.52 -28.68
N GLN A 342 -9.64 -78.12 -29.16
CA GLN A 342 -10.59 -79.03 -29.81
C GLN A 342 -10.03 -79.61 -31.11
N GLN A 343 -9.36 -78.80 -31.94
CA GLN A 343 -8.68 -79.29 -33.14
C GLN A 343 -7.52 -80.26 -32.83
N ILE A 344 -6.75 -79.99 -31.77
CA ILE A 344 -5.70 -80.90 -31.29
C ILE A 344 -6.32 -82.19 -30.74
N GLN A 345 -7.42 -82.11 -30.00
CA GLN A 345 -8.13 -83.29 -29.50
C GLN A 345 -8.70 -84.15 -30.64
N GLN A 346 -9.29 -83.55 -31.67
CA GLN A 346 -9.75 -84.28 -32.86
C GLN A 346 -8.60 -84.96 -33.61
N LYS A 347 -7.44 -84.29 -33.73
CA LYS A 347 -6.23 -84.88 -34.31
C LYS A 347 -5.65 -86.01 -33.46
N ASN A 348 -5.69 -85.87 -32.12
CA ASN A 348 -5.25 -86.90 -31.20
C ASN A 348 -6.19 -88.10 -31.17
N ILE A 349 -7.51 -87.92 -31.26
CA ILE A 349 -8.48 -89.03 -31.36
C ILE A 349 -8.24 -89.81 -32.65
N ALA A 350 -8.04 -89.13 -33.78
CA ALA A 350 -7.68 -89.76 -35.06
C ALA A 350 -6.31 -90.46 -35.05
N GLN A 351 -5.37 -90.01 -34.21
CA GLN A 351 -4.08 -90.68 -33.99
C GLN A 351 -4.15 -91.83 -32.98
N GLN A 352 -5.06 -91.77 -32.01
CA GLN A 352 -5.28 -92.80 -31.00
C GLN A 352 -6.00 -94.02 -31.58
N GLU A 353 -6.92 -93.84 -32.53
CA GLU A 353 -7.53 -94.94 -33.29
C GLU A 353 -6.48 -95.74 -34.09
N LYS A 354 -5.39 -95.10 -34.54
CA LYS A 354 -4.26 -95.76 -35.22
C LYS A 354 -3.27 -96.46 -34.29
N ARG A 355 -3.32 -96.22 -32.98
CA ARG A 355 -2.37 -96.77 -31.99
C ARG A 355 -3.00 -97.76 -31.01
N ARG A 356 -4.32 -97.97 -31.11
CA ARG A 356 -5.08 -98.84 -30.20
C ARG A 356 -4.71 -100.32 -30.35
N ASP A 357 -4.23 -100.74 -31.52
CA ASP A 357 -3.87 -102.14 -31.79
C ASP A 357 -2.48 -102.54 -31.24
N ASP A 358 -1.60 -101.58 -30.96
CA ASP A 358 -0.21 -101.85 -30.49
C ASP A 358 -0.01 -101.74 -28.97
N LEU A 359 -1.00 -101.24 -28.23
CA LEU A 359 -0.82 -100.77 -26.85
C LEU A 359 -1.29 -101.72 -25.76
N ILE A 360 -1.92 -102.86 -26.09
CA ILE A 360 -2.42 -103.80 -25.07
C ILE A 360 -1.27 -104.49 -24.30
N PHE A 361 -0.05 -104.55 -24.86
CA PHE A 361 1.09 -105.23 -24.23
C PHE A 361 1.97 -104.33 -23.33
N LYS A 362 1.89 -102.99 -23.44
CA LYS A 362 2.79 -102.05 -22.71
C LYS A 362 2.19 -101.45 -21.43
N PHE A 363 0.92 -101.74 -21.10
CA PHE A 363 0.22 -101.09 -19.98
C PHE A 363 0.66 -101.55 -18.58
N LYS A 364 1.24 -102.75 -18.43
CA LYS A 364 1.67 -103.24 -17.11
C LYS A 364 3.00 -102.65 -16.61
N GLU A 365 3.85 -102.13 -17.49
CA GLU A 365 5.13 -101.48 -17.10
C GLU A 365 4.98 -99.97 -16.79
N ILE A 366 3.86 -99.36 -17.20
CA ILE A 366 3.62 -97.92 -17.07
C ILE A 366 2.97 -97.59 -15.71
N GLU A 367 2.13 -98.48 -15.15
CA GLU A 367 1.48 -98.26 -13.84
C GLU A 367 2.48 -98.10 -12.69
N ASP A 368 3.61 -98.81 -12.72
CA ASP A 368 4.64 -98.72 -11.68
C ASP A 368 5.51 -97.46 -11.83
N ARG A 369 5.73 -96.96 -13.05
CA ARG A 369 6.41 -95.66 -13.29
C ARG A 369 5.52 -94.46 -13.04
N PHE A 370 4.19 -94.64 -13.09
CA PHE A 370 3.21 -93.58 -12.83
C PHE A 370 3.16 -93.23 -11.34
N LYS A 371 3.17 -94.24 -10.46
CA LYS A 371 3.16 -94.05 -8.99
C LYS A 371 4.41 -93.34 -8.46
N ILE A 372 5.58 -93.60 -9.04
CA ILE A 372 6.84 -92.93 -8.67
C ILE A 372 6.83 -91.46 -9.13
N ASN A 373 6.39 -91.18 -10.36
CA ASN A 373 6.28 -89.81 -10.87
C ASN A 373 5.19 -88.98 -10.16
N GLU A 374 4.15 -89.62 -9.64
CA GLU A 374 3.07 -88.95 -8.92
C GLU A 374 3.56 -88.45 -7.55
N MET A 375 4.34 -89.25 -6.81
CA MET A 375 4.99 -88.78 -5.57
C MET A 375 6.00 -87.65 -5.81
N ASP A 376 6.84 -87.72 -6.86
CA ASP A 376 7.79 -86.64 -7.18
C ASP A 376 7.08 -85.34 -7.59
N ARG A 377 5.92 -85.46 -8.26
CA ARG A 377 5.08 -84.32 -8.63
C ARG A 377 4.43 -83.68 -7.40
N GLU A 378 3.96 -84.48 -6.45
CA GLU A 378 3.41 -83.98 -5.17
C GLU A 378 4.49 -83.30 -4.32
N LEU A 379 5.70 -83.87 -4.25
CA LEU A 379 6.83 -83.28 -3.56
C LEU A 379 7.24 -81.93 -4.19
N THR A 380 7.27 -81.86 -5.52
CA THR A 380 7.57 -80.62 -6.27
C THR A 380 6.48 -79.56 -6.06
N LEU A 381 5.20 -79.96 -6.02
CA LEU A 381 4.09 -79.05 -5.75
C LEU A 381 4.11 -78.54 -4.32
N TYR A 382 4.48 -79.40 -3.36
CA TYR A 382 4.66 -79.02 -1.96
C TYR A 382 5.80 -77.99 -1.79
N GLN A 383 6.96 -78.24 -2.42
CA GLN A 383 8.08 -77.29 -2.42
C GLN A 383 7.73 -75.96 -3.10
N LYS A 384 7.00 -75.98 -4.21
CA LYS A 384 6.50 -74.76 -4.85
C LYS A 384 5.53 -73.99 -3.96
N ARG A 385 4.67 -74.68 -3.21
CA ARG A 385 3.71 -74.06 -2.28
C ARG A 385 4.44 -73.40 -1.10
N GLN A 386 5.47 -74.05 -0.56
CA GLN A 386 6.36 -73.49 0.47
C GLN A 386 7.09 -72.23 -0.04
N LEU A 387 7.71 -72.30 -1.22
CA LEU A 387 8.39 -71.15 -1.83
C LEU A 387 7.42 -69.99 -2.12
N GLN A 388 6.17 -70.29 -2.47
CA GLN A 388 5.14 -69.27 -2.67
C GLN A 388 4.74 -68.61 -1.34
N GLN A 389 4.58 -69.40 -0.27
CA GLN A 389 4.32 -68.87 1.07
C GLN A 389 5.46 -67.98 1.58
N GLU A 390 6.71 -68.37 1.35
CA GLU A 390 7.89 -67.54 1.68
C GLU A 390 7.92 -66.22 0.90
N ARG A 391 7.60 -66.26 -0.40
CA ARG A 391 7.48 -65.05 -1.24
C ARG A 391 6.34 -64.14 -0.80
N GLU A 392 5.21 -64.72 -0.41
CA GLU A 392 4.06 -63.97 0.12
C GLU A 392 4.39 -63.32 1.46
N HIS A 393 5.06 -64.05 2.35
CA HIS A 393 5.54 -63.53 3.63
C HIS A 393 6.56 -62.39 3.42
N TYR A 394 7.51 -62.56 2.50
CA TYR A 394 8.46 -61.50 2.14
C TYR A 394 7.75 -60.25 1.57
N ARG A 395 6.74 -60.45 0.71
CA ARG A 395 5.92 -59.36 0.16
C ARG A 395 5.16 -58.61 1.26
N GLN A 396 4.61 -59.33 2.24
CA GLN A 396 3.93 -58.72 3.39
C GLN A 396 4.89 -57.89 4.24
N GLN A 397 6.10 -58.40 4.51
CA GLN A 397 7.13 -57.62 5.23
C GLN A 397 7.53 -56.35 4.47
N LEU A 398 7.66 -56.41 3.15
CA LEU A 398 7.99 -55.27 2.31
C LEU A 398 6.87 -54.22 2.30
N LEU A 399 5.62 -54.66 2.26
CA LEU A 399 4.45 -53.77 2.40
C LEU A 399 4.44 -53.08 3.77
N LEU A 400 4.65 -53.83 4.86
CA LEU A 400 4.73 -53.27 6.21
C LEU A 400 5.84 -52.22 6.33
N LYS A 401 7.00 -52.49 5.73
CA LYS A 401 8.15 -51.56 5.74
C LYS A 401 7.85 -50.29 4.93
N ASN A 402 7.21 -50.44 3.77
CA ASN A 402 6.76 -49.29 2.97
C ASN A 402 5.71 -48.45 3.71
N ASP A 403 4.75 -49.09 4.40
CA ASP A 403 3.73 -48.39 5.17
C ASP A 403 4.35 -47.61 6.34
N GLN A 404 5.33 -48.20 7.05
CA GLN A 404 6.10 -47.50 8.09
C GLN A 404 6.88 -46.30 7.54
N GLU A 405 7.50 -46.43 6.37
CA GLU A 405 8.17 -45.30 5.71
C GLU A 405 7.18 -44.21 5.29
N LEU A 406 5.99 -44.59 4.84
CA LEU A 406 4.93 -43.66 4.49
C LEU A 406 4.41 -42.92 5.72
N GLN A 407 4.21 -43.62 6.84
CA GLN A 407 3.84 -43.04 8.13
C GLN A 407 4.89 -42.03 8.60
N LYS A 408 6.18 -42.39 8.58
CA LYS A 408 7.28 -41.46 8.92
C LYS A 408 7.29 -40.20 8.04
N LYS A 409 7.00 -40.34 6.74
CA LYS A 409 6.87 -39.21 5.82
C LYS A 409 5.66 -38.34 6.18
N CYS A 410 4.53 -38.93 6.52
CA CYS A 410 3.33 -38.21 6.95
C CYS A 410 3.56 -37.47 8.27
N GLU A 411 4.20 -38.10 9.26
CA GLU A 411 4.60 -37.48 10.52
C GLU A 411 5.54 -36.30 10.30
N LYS A 412 6.54 -36.45 9.42
CA LYS A 412 7.45 -35.34 9.07
C LYS A 412 6.71 -34.16 8.44
N ILE A 413 5.76 -34.43 7.53
CA ILE A 413 4.93 -33.39 6.92
C ILE A 413 4.05 -32.71 7.96
N ASN A 414 3.46 -33.47 8.89
CA ASN A 414 2.64 -32.92 9.97
C ASN A 414 3.47 -32.05 10.92
N MET A 415 4.66 -32.49 11.35
CA MET A 415 5.55 -31.67 12.17
C MET A 415 5.97 -30.38 11.45
N GLU A 416 6.27 -30.45 10.14
CA GLU A 416 6.60 -29.25 9.36
C GLU A 416 5.41 -28.29 9.25
N ARG A 417 4.19 -28.84 9.12
CA ARG A 417 2.95 -28.07 9.12
C ARG A 417 2.71 -27.41 10.47
N GLU A 418 2.82 -28.14 11.58
CA GLU A 418 2.66 -27.62 12.94
C GLU A 418 3.70 -26.53 13.23
N ALA A 419 4.96 -26.71 12.81
CA ALA A 419 5.99 -25.69 12.95
C ALA A 419 5.65 -24.40 12.18
N LYS A 420 5.11 -24.52 10.97
CA LYS A 420 4.64 -23.38 10.16
C LYS A 420 3.41 -22.70 10.78
N GLU A 421 2.47 -23.47 11.32
CA GLU A 421 1.31 -22.93 12.04
C GLU A 421 1.75 -22.18 13.31
N LEU A 422 2.70 -22.71 14.08
CA LEU A 422 3.29 -22.04 15.25
C LEU A 422 4.01 -20.75 14.85
N GLN A 423 4.74 -20.75 13.74
CA GLN A 423 5.39 -19.55 13.22
C GLN A 423 4.36 -18.49 12.78
N ALA A 424 3.28 -18.91 12.11
CA ALA A 424 2.20 -18.00 11.73
C ALA A 424 1.50 -17.38 12.96
N VAL A 425 1.26 -18.16 14.02
CA VAL A 425 0.71 -17.67 15.28
C VAL A 425 1.65 -16.67 15.95
N LYS A 426 2.97 -16.91 15.94
CA LYS A 426 3.96 -15.95 16.45
C LYS A 426 3.90 -14.62 15.70
N VAL A 427 3.89 -14.65 14.37
CA VAL A 427 3.81 -13.44 13.53
C VAL A 427 2.50 -12.68 13.77
N LEU A 428 1.38 -13.38 13.94
CA LEU A 428 0.10 -12.74 14.27
C LEU A 428 0.15 -12.08 15.65
N LYS A 429 0.74 -12.74 16.65
CA LYS A 429 0.90 -12.17 17.99
C LYS A 429 1.79 -10.92 17.98
N GLU A 430 2.91 -10.96 17.27
CA GLU A 430 3.80 -9.79 17.09
C GLU A 430 3.07 -8.63 16.42
N ARG A 431 2.25 -8.91 15.40
CA ARG A 431 1.41 -7.90 14.75
C ARG A 431 0.40 -7.29 15.71
N ASP A 432 -0.28 -8.11 16.53
CA ASP A 432 -1.24 -7.62 17.51
C ASP A 432 -0.57 -6.77 18.59
N ASP A 433 0.62 -7.16 19.02
CA ASP A 433 1.40 -6.40 20.00
C ASP A 433 1.90 -5.07 19.42
N MET A 434 2.29 -5.02 18.14
CA MET A 434 2.57 -3.75 17.44
C MET A 434 1.32 -2.86 17.35
N ILE A 435 0.15 -3.43 17.10
CA ILE A 435 -1.11 -2.67 17.06
C ILE A 435 -1.41 -2.08 18.44
N LYS A 436 -1.25 -2.86 19.51
CA LYS A 436 -1.41 -2.38 20.89
C LYS A 436 -0.40 -1.28 21.23
N GLU A 437 0.87 -1.46 20.87
CA GLU A 437 1.93 -0.46 21.11
C GLU A 437 1.63 0.84 20.36
N LYS A 438 1.18 0.77 19.10
CA LYS A 438 0.77 1.94 18.34
C LYS A 438 -0.41 2.65 18.99
N HIS A 439 -1.42 1.89 19.45
CA HIS A 439 -2.57 2.45 20.15
C HIS A 439 -2.17 3.11 21.49
N LEU A 440 -1.20 2.53 22.21
CA LEU A 440 -0.66 3.09 23.44
C LEU A 440 0.10 4.41 23.16
N LYS A 441 0.92 4.46 22.11
CA LYS A 441 1.60 5.69 21.66
C LYS A 441 0.62 6.78 21.25
N GLU A 442 -0.48 6.43 20.59
CA GLU A 442 -1.53 7.39 20.23
C GLU A 442 -2.28 7.92 21.46
N LEU A 443 -2.54 7.07 22.46
CA LEU A 443 -3.10 7.48 23.75
C LEU A 443 -2.17 8.44 24.50
N LEU A 444 -0.87 8.12 24.58
CA LEU A 444 0.13 8.99 25.19
C LEU A 444 0.21 10.35 24.48
N ARG A 445 0.21 10.38 23.13
CA ARG A 445 0.18 11.63 22.37
C ARG A 445 -1.07 12.46 22.62
N LYS A 446 -2.24 11.82 22.78
CA LYS A 446 -3.47 12.53 23.14
C LYS A 446 -3.36 13.15 24.54
N GLN A 447 -2.84 12.39 25.50
CA GLN A 447 -2.63 12.87 26.85
C GLN A 447 -1.65 14.06 26.89
N GLU A 448 -0.52 13.98 26.16
CA GLU A 448 0.41 15.11 26.02
C GLU A 448 -0.24 16.34 25.38
N GLN A 449 -1.11 16.14 24.38
CA GLN A 449 -1.87 17.23 23.75
C GLN A 449 -2.87 17.86 24.72
N GLU A 450 -3.59 17.05 25.50
CA GLU A 450 -4.52 17.52 26.54
C GLU A 450 -3.78 18.28 27.64
N GLU A 451 -2.65 17.76 28.14
CA GLU A 451 -1.81 18.46 29.11
C GLU A 451 -1.26 19.78 28.56
N THR A 452 -0.89 19.81 27.28
CA THR A 452 -0.43 21.04 26.60
C THR A 452 -1.56 22.06 26.50
N GLN A 453 -2.77 21.62 26.16
CA GLN A 453 -3.97 22.47 26.12
C GLN A 453 -4.34 22.99 27.51
N GLU A 454 -4.27 22.14 28.54
CA GLU A 454 -4.47 22.57 29.93
C GLU A 454 -3.41 23.59 30.37
N ARG A 455 -2.14 23.38 30.02
CA ARG A 455 -1.07 24.34 30.32
C ARG A 455 -1.37 25.70 29.70
N MET A 456 -1.80 25.71 28.44
CA MET A 456 -2.23 26.90 27.73
C MET A 456 -3.45 27.57 28.39
N MET A 457 -4.42 26.79 28.87
CA MET A 457 -5.57 27.33 29.61
C MET A 457 -5.13 27.94 30.94
N ARG A 458 -4.29 27.27 31.72
CA ARG A 458 -3.75 27.78 32.99
C ARG A 458 -2.98 29.10 32.79
N ILE A 459 -2.20 29.20 31.71
CA ILE A 459 -1.50 30.46 31.36
C ILE A 459 -2.52 31.57 31.06
N ARG A 460 -3.53 31.31 30.22
CA ARG A 460 -4.57 32.31 29.92
C ARG A 460 -5.39 32.72 31.14
N ASP A 461 -5.65 31.78 32.05
CA ASP A 461 -6.39 32.06 33.28
C ASP A 461 -5.55 32.91 34.23
N TYR A 462 -4.25 32.62 34.35
CA TYR A 462 -3.31 33.46 35.10
C TYR A 462 -3.22 34.88 34.51
N GLU A 463 -3.14 35.02 33.19
CA GLU A 463 -3.15 36.34 32.52
C GLU A 463 -4.47 37.10 32.77
N ARG A 464 -5.61 36.41 32.73
CA ARG A 464 -6.92 36.99 33.06
C ARG A 464 -6.98 37.44 34.52
N GLU A 465 -6.41 36.67 35.43
CA GLU A 465 -6.36 37.00 36.85
C GLU A 465 -5.43 38.20 37.14
N GLN A 466 -4.28 38.28 36.46
CA GLN A 466 -3.40 39.44 36.49
C GLN A 466 -4.11 40.72 36.00
N LEU A 467 -4.84 40.63 34.89
CA LEU A 467 -5.64 41.74 34.37
C LEU A 467 -6.74 42.17 35.34
N LYS A 468 -7.39 41.21 36.02
CA LYS A 468 -8.38 41.52 37.07
C LYS A 468 -7.73 42.24 38.26
N LYS A 469 -6.58 41.77 38.74
CA LYS A 469 -5.82 42.45 39.81
C LYS A 469 -5.41 43.86 39.42
N GLU A 470 -4.92 44.07 38.19
CA GLU A 470 -4.60 45.41 37.70
C GLU A 470 -5.83 46.33 37.65
N LEU A 471 -6.98 45.82 37.19
CA LEU A 471 -8.23 46.58 37.17
C LEU A 471 -8.70 46.94 38.58
N GLU A 472 -8.57 46.00 39.51
CA GLU A 472 -8.93 46.19 40.91
C GLU A 472 -8.00 47.21 41.59
N ASP A 473 -6.70 47.17 41.32
CA ASP A 473 -5.73 48.16 41.79
C ASP A 473 -5.95 49.54 41.17
N LYS A 474 -6.29 49.60 39.87
CA LYS A 474 -6.71 50.85 39.21
C LYS A 474 -8.00 51.40 39.83
N SER A 475 -8.95 50.53 40.19
CA SER A 475 -10.17 50.91 40.91
C SER A 475 -9.84 51.45 42.29
N LYS A 476 -9.03 50.74 43.09
CA LYS A 476 -8.59 51.19 44.42
C LYS A 476 -7.87 52.53 44.36
N ARG A 477 -6.98 52.75 43.38
CA ARG A 477 -6.34 54.05 43.14
C ARG A 477 -7.34 55.15 42.79
N ARG A 478 -8.32 54.85 41.94
CA ARG A 478 -9.40 55.79 41.60
C ARG A 478 -10.24 56.14 42.83
N ASP A 479 -10.59 55.16 43.64
CA ASP A 479 -11.37 55.35 44.87
C ASP A 479 -10.58 56.14 45.91
N GLN A 480 -9.26 55.92 46.00
CA GLN A 480 -8.37 56.71 46.85
C GLN A 480 -8.32 58.17 46.39
N ILE A 481 -8.17 58.43 45.08
CA ILE A 481 -8.21 59.79 44.52
C ILE A 481 -9.55 60.47 44.82
N ILE A 482 -10.66 59.72 44.74
CA ILE A 482 -11.99 60.24 45.07
C ILE A 482 -12.08 60.59 46.56
N LYS A 483 -11.60 59.70 47.45
CA LYS A 483 -11.53 59.96 48.90
C LYS A 483 -10.69 61.19 49.24
N ASP A 484 -9.50 61.31 48.64
CA ASP A 484 -8.60 62.45 48.85
C ASP A 484 -9.23 63.75 48.35
N LYS A 485 -9.95 63.70 47.23
CA LYS A 485 -10.69 64.84 46.69
C LYS A 485 -11.83 65.28 47.60
N ILE A 486 -12.60 64.33 48.15
CA ILE A 486 -13.67 64.59 49.13
C ILE A 486 -13.07 65.18 50.42
N ALA A 487 -11.97 64.63 50.91
CA ALA A 487 -11.27 65.13 52.10
C ALA A 487 -10.75 66.56 51.90
N SER A 488 -10.13 66.84 50.74
CA SER A 488 -9.67 68.18 50.38
C SER A 488 -10.84 69.18 50.26
N GLU A 489 -11.97 68.74 49.70
CA GLU A 489 -13.17 69.57 49.59
C GLU A 489 -13.81 69.84 50.95
N LYS A 490 -13.84 68.84 51.85
CA LYS A 490 -14.28 69.01 53.24
C LYS A 490 -13.38 69.98 54.00
N GLN A 491 -12.06 69.86 53.85
CA GLN A 491 -11.09 70.78 54.46
C GLN A 491 -11.28 72.22 53.93
N LYS A 492 -11.56 72.39 52.63
CA LYS A 492 -11.92 73.70 52.06
C LYS A 492 -13.23 74.24 52.62
N GLN A 493 -14.22 73.40 52.87
CA GLN A 493 -15.47 73.81 53.51
C GLN A 493 -15.25 74.22 54.97
N GLU A 494 -14.44 73.48 55.72
CA GLU A 494 -14.06 73.81 57.11
C GLU A 494 -13.27 75.12 57.16
N GLN A 495 -12.30 75.33 56.26
CA GLN A 495 -11.60 76.61 56.13
C GLN A 495 -12.55 77.76 55.76
N LYS A 496 -13.52 77.53 54.86
CA LYS A 496 -14.55 78.54 54.56
C LYS A 496 -15.42 78.86 55.78
N LYS A 497 -15.81 77.84 56.56
CA LYS A 497 -16.56 78.04 57.81
C LYS A 497 -15.73 78.80 58.85
N ALA A 498 -14.45 78.46 59.00
CA ALA A 498 -13.52 79.18 59.87
C ALA A 498 -13.35 80.64 59.42
N GLN A 499 -13.19 80.91 58.12
CA GLN A 499 -13.14 82.27 57.58
C GLN A 499 -14.46 83.04 57.76
N ILE A 500 -15.61 82.35 57.74
CA ILE A 500 -16.91 82.97 58.02
C ILE A 500 -17.01 83.32 59.50
N MET A 501 -16.64 82.40 60.40
CA MET A 501 -16.59 82.64 61.85
C MET A 501 -15.62 83.78 62.19
N GLU A 502 -14.43 83.81 61.57
CA GLU A 502 -13.45 84.88 61.73
C GLU A 502 -14.00 86.21 61.19
N LYS A 503 -14.70 86.21 60.05
CA LYS A 503 -15.39 87.41 59.55
C LYS A 503 -16.55 87.86 60.43
N GLU A 504 -17.26 86.93 61.06
CA GLU A 504 -18.32 87.25 62.03
C GLU A 504 -17.73 87.76 63.34
N GLN A 505 -16.59 87.23 63.79
CA GLN A 505 -15.83 87.73 64.92
C GLN A 505 -15.32 89.14 64.63
N ILE A 506 -14.66 89.35 63.49
CA ILE A 506 -14.23 90.68 63.03
C ILE A 506 -15.44 91.60 62.88
N LYS A 507 -16.61 91.14 62.41
CA LYS A 507 -17.82 91.98 62.35
C LYS A 507 -18.40 92.31 63.72
N LYS A 508 -18.28 91.41 64.70
CA LYS A 508 -18.66 91.68 66.09
C LYS A 508 -17.70 92.69 66.71
N ASP A 509 -16.40 92.50 66.52
CA ASP A 509 -15.35 93.42 66.98
C ASP A 509 -15.49 94.79 66.26
N LEU A 510 -15.85 94.82 64.97
CA LEU A 510 -16.15 96.04 64.22
C LEU A 510 -17.46 96.69 64.69
N ALA A 511 -18.48 95.91 65.06
CA ALA A 511 -19.75 96.42 65.59
C ALA A 511 -19.61 96.94 67.03
N GLU A 512 -18.63 96.43 67.78
CA GLU A 512 -18.23 96.89 69.11
C GLU A 512 -17.39 98.18 69.00
N LEU A 513 -16.52 98.28 67.99
CA LEU A 513 -15.77 99.50 67.65
C LEU A 513 -16.62 100.59 66.95
N LEU A 514 -17.73 100.26 66.28
CA LEU A 514 -18.63 101.21 65.61
C LEU A 514 -19.67 101.87 66.54
N LYS A 515 -19.60 101.63 67.86
CA LYS A 515 -20.33 102.41 68.88
C LYS A 515 -19.54 103.60 69.43
N GLU A 516 -18.27 103.77 69.05
CA GLU A 516 -17.46 104.95 69.37
C GLU A 516 -16.94 105.58 68.08
N HIS A 517 -17.24 106.87 67.92
CA HIS A 517 -16.77 107.79 66.87
C HIS A 517 -17.48 107.83 65.50
N GLN A 518 -18.44 108.76 65.43
CA GLN A 518 -18.66 109.64 64.28
C GLN A 518 -17.40 110.49 64.01
N GLN A 519 -16.96 110.56 62.75
CA GLN A 519 -16.86 111.79 61.93
C GLN A 519 -15.78 111.70 60.84
N GLN A 520 -16.18 112.15 59.65
CA GLN A 520 -15.41 112.75 58.53
C GLN A 520 -14.79 111.87 57.42
N GLU A 521 -15.21 112.20 56.19
CA GLU A 521 -14.64 111.93 54.85
C GLU A 521 -13.25 112.61 54.65
N PRO A 522 -12.44 112.44 53.56
CA PRO A 522 -12.76 112.05 52.16
C PRO A 522 -11.73 111.16 51.37
N LYS A 523 -12.07 110.91 50.09
CA LYS A 523 -11.43 110.10 48.98
C LYS A 523 -10.05 110.65 48.47
N PRO A 524 -9.42 110.19 47.35
CA PRO A 524 -9.49 108.94 46.51
C PRO A 524 -8.07 108.36 46.18
N ILE A 525 -7.95 107.38 45.24
CA ILE A 525 -6.89 107.24 44.16
C ILE A 525 -6.31 105.80 43.94
N ILE A 526 -6.62 105.22 42.76
CA ILE A 526 -5.74 104.45 41.82
C ILE A 526 -5.40 102.94 42.03
N VAL A 527 -5.94 102.12 41.09
CA VAL A 527 -5.23 101.22 40.14
C VAL A 527 -5.08 99.69 40.37
N LYS A 528 -5.60 98.96 39.34
CA LYS A 528 -5.23 97.67 38.72
C LYS A 528 -5.29 96.37 39.55
N GLN A 529 -6.30 95.55 39.26
CA GLN A 529 -6.19 94.08 39.37
C GLN A 529 -5.65 93.50 38.05
N LYS A 530 -4.50 92.82 38.15
CA LYS A 530 -3.88 92.07 37.05
C LYS A 530 -3.98 90.57 37.34
N LYS A 531 -4.18 89.86 36.23
CA LYS A 531 -4.37 88.43 36.01
C LYS A 531 -3.34 87.53 36.71
N ARG A 532 -3.80 86.35 37.12
CA ARG A 532 -2.98 85.14 37.27
C ARG A 532 -2.41 84.72 35.90
N ALA A 533 -1.11 84.43 35.86
CA ALA A 533 -0.52 83.35 35.07
C ALA A 533 0.87 83.01 35.63
N GLU A 534 1.12 81.70 35.75
CA GLU A 534 2.39 80.98 35.61
C GLU A 534 3.64 81.40 36.41
N SER A 535 4.10 80.49 37.27
CA SER A 535 5.48 79.97 37.19
C SER A 535 5.70 78.81 38.15
N ALA A 536 6.36 77.77 37.64
CA ALA A 536 6.84 76.56 38.32
C ALA A 536 7.74 76.81 39.55
N PRO A 537 8.06 75.76 40.31
CA PRO A 537 9.49 75.48 40.50
C PRO A 537 9.88 73.98 40.43
N GLN A 538 10.91 73.72 39.63
CA GLN A 538 12.16 73.01 39.92
C GLN A 538 12.22 71.64 40.65
N LYS A 539 13.20 70.84 40.15
CA LYS A 539 13.97 69.74 40.78
C LYS A 539 13.24 68.37 40.82
N SER A 540 13.82 67.26 40.37
CA SER A 540 15.17 66.76 40.67
C SER A 540 15.50 65.46 39.88
N LYS A 541 16.81 65.18 39.72
CA LYS A 541 17.48 63.84 39.61
C LYS A 541 17.03 62.95 38.43
N GLY A 542 17.84 62.71 37.39
CA GLY A 542 19.21 62.21 37.45
C GLY A 542 19.18 60.68 37.44
N LEU A 543 19.41 60.05 36.29
CA LEU A 543 20.13 58.78 36.21
C LEU A 543 20.59 58.54 34.76
N GLN A 544 21.90 58.39 34.64
CA GLN A 544 22.63 57.99 33.45
C GLN A 544 22.24 56.56 33.09
N GLU A 545 21.67 56.33 31.92
CA GLU A 545 21.77 55.03 31.27
C GLU A 545 23.06 55.01 30.46
N GLN A 546 24.06 54.35 31.05
CA GLN A 546 25.26 53.89 30.36
C GLN A 546 24.83 52.95 29.23
N SER A 547 24.82 53.44 28.00
CA SER A 547 24.92 52.59 26.82
C SER A 547 26.35 52.01 26.76
N GLN A 548 26.56 50.91 27.48
CA GLN A 548 27.77 50.12 27.36
C GLN A 548 27.88 49.60 25.93
N LYS A 549 28.97 50.02 25.26
CA LYS A 549 29.50 49.40 24.06
C LYS A 549 29.81 47.93 24.37
N SER A 550 28.88 47.03 24.08
CA SER A 550 29.18 45.61 23.94
C SER A 550 29.96 45.41 22.65
N LYS A 551 31.19 44.94 22.80
CA LYS A 551 32.06 44.48 21.71
C LYS A 551 31.31 43.45 20.88
N PRO A 552 31.44 43.42 19.54
CA PRO A 552 31.00 42.27 18.77
C PRO A 552 31.90 41.11 19.18
N ILE A 553 31.37 40.20 19.98
CA ILE A 553 31.95 38.87 20.14
C ILE A 553 31.84 38.27 18.75
N VAL A 554 32.96 38.27 18.03
CA VAL A 554 33.20 37.39 16.89
C VAL A 554 33.12 35.98 17.46
N MET A 555 31.91 35.44 17.56
CA MET A 555 31.72 34.01 17.68
C MET A 555 32.18 33.46 16.33
N ALA A 556 33.42 33.00 16.30
CA ALA A 556 33.84 32.01 15.32
C ALA A 556 32.70 30.98 15.23
N PRO A 557 32.19 30.67 14.03
CA PRO A 557 31.16 29.66 13.88
C PRO A 557 31.81 28.35 14.33
N PHE A 558 31.57 27.97 15.58
CA PHE A 558 31.77 26.60 16.03
C PHE A 558 30.70 25.81 15.29
N ASP A 559 31.07 25.43 14.06
CA ASP A 559 30.36 24.53 13.18
C ASP A 559 30.48 23.13 13.77
N ILE A 560 29.94 22.96 14.97
CA ILE A 560 29.62 21.65 15.51
C ILE A 560 28.35 21.26 14.77
N MET A 561 28.49 20.90 13.50
CA MET A 561 27.50 20.07 12.84
C MET A 561 27.30 18.87 13.77
N THR A 562 26.13 18.80 14.40
CA THR A 562 25.78 17.65 15.22
C THR A 562 25.97 16.39 14.38
N LYS A 563 26.48 15.31 14.98
CA LYS A 563 26.71 14.03 14.28
C LYS A 563 25.49 13.62 13.44
N GLU A 564 24.29 13.92 13.91
CA GLU A 564 23.03 13.75 13.19
C GLU A 564 22.96 14.49 11.85
N LYS A 565 23.40 15.76 11.79
CA LYS A 565 23.43 16.52 10.53
C LYS A 565 24.46 15.95 9.56
N GLN A 566 25.63 15.52 10.05
CA GLN A 566 26.64 14.86 9.22
C GLN A 566 26.12 13.53 8.65
N ILE A 567 25.41 12.74 9.47
CA ILE A 567 24.73 11.52 9.03
C ILE A 567 23.65 11.84 7.98
N GLN A 568 22.86 12.90 8.19
CA GLN A 568 21.84 13.32 7.22
C GLN A 568 22.45 13.77 5.89
N GLU A 569 23.52 14.55 5.90
CA GLU A 569 24.23 14.96 4.69
C GLU A 569 24.83 13.77 3.94
N ILE A 570 25.40 12.81 4.65
CA ILE A 570 25.91 11.57 4.07
C ILE A 570 24.77 10.78 3.43
N LYS A 571 23.64 10.61 4.12
CA LYS A 571 22.45 9.93 3.54
C LYS A 571 21.94 10.65 2.29
N ILE A 572 21.94 11.98 2.26
CA ILE A 572 21.54 12.75 1.09
C ILE A 572 22.50 12.49 -0.07
N LYS A 573 23.82 12.52 0.17
CA LYS A 573 24.84 12.23 -0.85
C LYS A 573 24.74 10.79 -1.37
N GLN A 574 24.54 9.82 -0.48
CA GLN A 574 24.36 8.41 -0.82
C GLN A 574 23.11 8.19 -1.69
N ASN A 575 21.99 8.80 -1.31
CA ASN A 575 20.76 8.77 -2.10
C ASN A 575 20.94 9.42 -3.48
N GLN A 576 21.68 10.52 -3.58
CA GLN A 576 21.99 11.16 -4.87
C GLN A 576 22.87 10.28 -5.76
N GLU A 577 23.92 9.65 -5.19
CA GLU A 577 24.80 8.75 -5.92
C GLU A 577 24.04 7.52 -6.44
N LEU A 578 23.15 6.95 -5.61
CA LEU A 578 22.29 5.84 -6.00
C LEU A 578 21.29 6.26 -7.10
N LEU A 579 20.69 7.44 -6.97
CA LEU A 579 19.75 7.96 -7.98
C LEU A 579 20.43 8.16 -9.34
N ASN A 580 21.64 8.72 -9.35
CA ASN A 580 22.41 8.90 -10.58
C ASN A 580 22.73 7.56 -11.24
N LEU A 581 23.12 6.54 -10.45
CA LEU A 581 23.42 5.21 -10.98
C LEU A 581 22.16 4.52 -11.53
N LEU A 582 21.02 4.64 -10.85
CA LEU A 582 19.75 4.12 -11.35
C LEU A 582 19.34 4.79 -12.67
N GLN A 583 19.53 6.10 -12.79
CA GLN A 583 19.22 6.84 -14.01
C GLN A 583 20.16 6.46 -15.17
N GLU A 584 21.45 6.25 -14.90
CA GLU A 584 22.39 5.68 -15.89
C GLU A 584 21.92 4.32 -16.40
N GLU A 585 21.44 3.45 -15.51
CA GLU A 585 21.00 2.11 -15.88
C GLU A 585 19.66 2.08 -16.60
N GLU A 586 18.73 2.98 -16.26
CA GLU A 586 17.50 3.17 -17.02
C GLU A 586 17.80 3.58 -18.47
N ASN A 587 18.73 4.52 -18.65
CA ASN A 587 19.16 4.95 -19.99
C ASN A 587 19.80 3.80 -20.78
N LYS A 588 20.69 3.02 -20.16
CA LYS A 588 21.28 1.84 -20.80
C LYS A 588 20.23 0.79 -21.13
N GLU A 589 19.28 0.53 -20.24
CA GLU A 589 18.22 -0.44 -20.49
C GLU A 589 17.34 -0.03 -21.68
N LEU A 590 17.08 1.28 -21.84
CA LEU A 590 16.40 1.81 -23.01
C LEU A 590 17.21 1.61 -24.29
N GLU A 591 18.54 1.79 -24.26
CA GLU A 591 19.44 1.48 -25.38
C GLU A 591 19.46 -0.02 -25.72
N ARG A 592 19.54 -0.88 -24.71
CA ARG A 592 19.46 -2.35 -24.84
C ARG A 592 18.16 -2.77 -25.53
N GLN A 593 17.03 -2.18 -25.13
CA GLN A 593 15.74 -2.44 -25.77
C GLN A 593 15.70 -1.96 -27.23
N LYS A 594 16.30 -0.79 -27.53
CA LYS A 594 16.43 -0.31 -28.91
C LYS A 594 17.27 -1.27 -29.76
N LEU A 595 18.40 -1.75 -29.24
CA LEU A 595 19.25 -2.74 -29.91
C LEU A 595 18.48 -4.05 -30.19
N LEU A 596 17.78 -4.60 -29.20
CA LEU A 596 16.98 -5.82 -29.38
C LEU A 596 15.83 -5.67 -30.38
N ARG A 597 15.31 -4.44 -30.58
CA ARG A 597 14.29 -4.16 -31.59
C ARG A 597 14.87 -4.03 -33.01
N GLN A 598 16.15 -3.70 -33.14
CA GLN A 598 16.82 -3.52 -34.44
C GLN A 598 17.32 -4.84 -35.05
N VAL A 599 17.45 -5.91 -34.25
CA VAL A 599 17.93 -7.21 -34.71
C VAL A 599 16.75 -8.08 -35.14
N ASP A 600 16.63 -8.31 -36.46
CA ASP A 600 15.57 -9.12 -37.07
C ASP A 600 15.85 -10.63 -36.98
N ASP A 601 17.13 -11.04 -36.97
CA ASP A 601 17.50 -12.46 -36.88
C ASP A 601 17.24 -13.01 -35.46
N PRO A 602 16.37 -14.04 -35.29
CA PRO A 602 16.08 -14.62 -33.98
C PRO A 602 17.30 -15.24 -33.29
N VAL A 603 18.28 -15.76 -34.04
CA VAL A 603 19.47 -16.40 -33.46
C VAL A 603 20.40 -15.33 -32.89
N GLU A 604 20.69 -14.30 -33.67
CA GLU A 604 21.47 -13.15 -33.22
C GLU A 604 20.78 -12.41 -32.07
N ARG A 605 19.46 -12.26 -32.11
CA ARG A 605 18.68 -11.67 -31.01
C ARG A 605 18.82 -12.44 -29.71
N MET A 606 18.77 -13.78 -29.75
CA MET A 606 19.01 -14.62 -28.56
C MET A 606 20.45 -14.51 -28.04
N ARG A 607 21.44 -14.41 -28.94
CA ARG A 607 22.83 -14.19 -28.55
C ARG A 607 23.00 -12.84 -27.85
N LEU A 608 22.40 -11.79 -28.42
CA LEU A 608 22.43 -10.44 -27.87
C LEU A 608 21.74 -10.40 -26.51
N GLU A 609 20.57 -11.03 -26.36
CA GLU A 609 19.85 -11.11 -25.07
C GLU A 609 20.71 -11.73 -23.97
N LYS A 610 21.50 -12.77 -24.27
CA LYS A 610 22.46 -13.35 -23.29
C LYS A 610 23.57 -12.40 -22.88
N ILE A 611 24.09 -11.60 -23.81
CA ILE A 611 25.11 -10.58 -23.50
C ILE A 611 24.51 -9.50 -22.60
N LEU A 612 23.30 -9.07 -22.91
CA LEU A 612 22.58 -8.06 -22.12
C LEU A 612 22.21 -8.56 -20.72
N ASP A 613 21.87 -9.84 -20.57
CA ASP A 613 21.65 -10.45 -19.25
C ASP A 613 22.92 -10.44 -18.39
N PHE A 614 24.09 -10.65 -19.01
CA PHE A 614 25.37 -10.54 -18.32
C PHE A 614 25.66 -9.09 -17.89
N GLU A 615 25.38 -8.11 -18.75
CA GLU A 615 25.50 -6.69 -18.38
C GLU A 615 24.56 -6.31 -17.22
N ARG A 616 23.31 -6.77 -17.23
CA ARG A 616 22.37 -6.55 -16.12
C ARG A 616 22.88 -7.14 -14.81
N ALA A 617 23.53 -8.32 -14.86
CA ALA A 617 24.14 -8.91 -13.68
C ALA A 617 25.30 -8.04 -13.15
N LEU A 618 26.18 -7.54 -14.03
CA LEU A 618 27.26 -6.61 -13.65
C LEU A 618 26.72 -5.32 -13.02
N THR A 619 25.61 -4.79 -13.55
CA THR A 619 24.92 -3.64 -12.96
C THR A 619 24.42 -3.94 -11.55
N GLN A 620 23.80 -5.09 -11.34
CA GLN A 620 23.30 -5.49 -10.01
C GLN A 620 24.45 -5.63 -9.01
N ASP A 621 25.58 -6.17 -9.43
CA ASP A 621 26.79 -6.24 -8.61
C ASP A 621 27.32 -4.84 -8.27
N ARG A 622 27.31 -3.90 -9.23
CA ARG A 622 27.72 -2.50 -9.00
C ARG A 622 26.81 -1.79 -7.99
N LEU A 623 25.49 -1.99 -8.08
CA LEU A 623 24.51 -1.49 -7.10
C LEU A 623 24.79 -2.06 -5.70
N ALA A 624 24.98 -3.37 -5.60
CA ALA A 624 25.27 -4.02 -4.33
C ALA A 624 26.59 -3.54 -3.72
N GLN A 625 27.63 -3.30 -4.53
CA GLN A 625 28.89 -2.71 -4.07
C GLN A 625 28.70 -1.28 -3.55
N LEU A 626 27.86 -0.48 -4.22
CA LEU A 626 27.56 0.88 -3.80
C LEU A 626 26.81 0.91 -2.47
N ASP A 627 25.76 0.09 -2.31
CA ASP A 627 25.01 -0.04 -1.07
C ASP A 627 25.91 -0.47 0.09
N ASN A 628 26.78 -1.46 -0.13
CA ASN A 628 27.76 -1.90 0.87
C ASN A 628 28.75 -0.79 1.25
N LYS A 629 29.17 0.03 0.29
CA LYS A 629 30.04 1.20 0.55
C LYS A 629 29.29 2.24 1.39
N HIS A 630 28.03 2.53 1.05
CA HIS A 630 27.18 3.46 1.78
C HIS A 630 26.95 3.02 3.23
N GLN A 631 26.68 1.74 3.43
CA GLN A 631 26.51 1.17 4.76
C GLN A 631 27.79 1.27 5.60
N LYS A 632 28.95 0.91 5.04
CA LYS A 632 30.25 1.08 5.72
C LYS A 632 30.59 2.53 6.05
N GLU A 633 30.10 3.50 5.27
CA GLU A 633 30.29 4.92 5.57
C GLU A 633 29.41 5.37 6.74
N LEU A 634 28.18 4.86 6.84
CA LEU A 634 27.28 5.14 7.96
C LEU A 634 27.76 4.49 9.27
N GLU A 635 28.29 3.27 9.21
CA GLU A 635 28.87 2.55 10.36
C GLU A 635 30.04 3.29 11.01
N LYS A 636 30.71 4.22 10.31
CA LYS A 636 31.78 5.06 10.90
C LYS A 636 31.26 6.12 11.87
N PHE A 637 29.95 6.38 11.88
CA PHE A 637 29.31 7.39 12.72
C PHE A 637 28.51 6.80 13.89
N GLU A 638 28.33 5.47 13.91
CA GLU A 638 27.89 4.69 15.07
C GLU A 638 29.06 4.50 16.04
#